data_AF-A0A2E1LUR0-F1
#
_entry.id   AF-A0A2E1LUR0-F1
#
_cell.length_a   1.000
_cell.length_b   1.000
_cell.length_c   1.000
_cell.angle_alpha   90.00
_cell.angle_beta   90.00
_cell.angle_gamma   90.00
#
_symmetry.space_group_name_H-M   'P 1'
#
loop_
_entity.id
_entity.type
_entity.pdbx_description
1 polymer ?
#
loop_
_entity_poly.entity_id
_entity_poly.type
_entity_poly.pdbx_seq_one_letter_code
_entity_poly.pdbx_strand_id
1 'polypeptide(L)'
;MFQNNQYARFLSGYIVFTITLFEAAGILESRFDTTIDTVWILCPVVVVFLLRLGTWIYAAASSPSPKQKATQPKPSTSWSKALNLVLGVAFLGMLGFYLVSEDGTEVLLEDVLPEMEDALLRDDVFTVYSHASEWLAETGNPLFESYLDKVTSRGDLFTNREGVELFFRFYNDTTKTWFPLGPSPNLGVRLPYSYLQIKFVEGEEEYTTWTHPYYIFEGSNKFILPPKGTQASGDEMLLKIGAKSRLSFPGLDHLDHVEYSPFEIARMEVTNEEFFEFVRDGGYLNEDWWLGANQDPNKTMSHVEMIAQMKDATGSTGPANWEYGRPPRGQEQFPVTGVSWYEAQAYASYKGMSLPTVHQWASAASLGSASRFVPKSNFSKNQMQNVGDSLTINPQGLFDIAGNVREWAHNQAGGGDRAVLGGCFLDDDYSFNDYYNQPAMNRSIGNGIRLVRNLDSGPRYKASMDPVFVAQRDFRSLPGISEDVFEIYRARFDDYNKTLDAQTKRVPVASAGPVVVERVELADIDGDSGEILPAYVFFDSTQKAPYKPVIFFPGSGAIHMTNTEIMLKDRVEDWDYLLANGYAVIHPVYTSTYEKEDHLKSDYPVATRDYTEHVLSWGREYKKVVDYIVTRTDMDAEKLSYYGVSWGGYMANILLAIDDRVRAAVLNVAGLCFQPSEPSVESYIYTPRISCPVIMLNGKYDVFFPLETSQNPMFELLGTPDKDKKHYVYPSGHYVPRDRLIEEHLGWLQKHLKN
;
A
#
# COMPACT_ATOMS: atom_id res chain seq x y z
N MET A 1 -43.92 -35.97 -30.52
CA MET A 1 -44.22 -37.23 -29.80
C MET A 1 -44.19 -37.13 -28.27
N PHE A 2 -43.59 -36.10 -27.66
CA PHE A 2 -43.40 -36.05 -26.19
C PHE A 2 -44.56 -35.42 -25.36
N GLN A 3 -45.55 -34.75 -25.97
CA GLN A 3 -46.57 -34.02 -25.21
C GLN A 3 -47.70 -34.88 -24.59
N ASN A 4 -47.87 -36.14 -25.03
CA ASN A 4 -48.96 -37.02 -24.57
C ASN A 4 -48.53 -38.15 -23.60
N ASN A 5 -47.26 -38.20 -23.19
CA ASN A 5 -46.79 -39.21 -22.23
C ASN A 5 -46.58 -38.57 -20.83
N GLN A 6 -47.38 -38.99 -19.85
CA GLN A 6 -47.34 -38.48 -18.48
C GLN A 6 -45.98 -38.70 -17.79
N TYR A 7 -45.25 -39.76 -18.15
CA TYR A 7 -43.93 -40.06 -17.62
C TYR A 7 -42.89 -39.07 -18.19
N ALA A 8 -42.98 -38.77 -19.49
CA ALA A 8 -42.11 -37.80 -20.13
C ALA A 8 -42.31 -36.38 -19.59
N ARG A 9 -43.56 -35.99 -19.27
CA ARG A 9 -43.88 -34.69 -18.67
C ARG A 9 -43.38 -34.56 -17.22
N PHE A 10 -43.44 -35.63 -16.43
CA PHE A 10 -42.84 -35.64 -15.10
C PHE A 10 -41.32 -35.58 -15.20
N LEU A 11 -40.70 -36.41 -16.05
CA LEU A 11 -39.26 -36.42 -16.22
C LEU A 11 -38.73 -35.05 -16.67
N SER A 12 -39.40 -34.39 -17.61
CA SER A 12 -39.03 -33.04 -18.02
C SER A 12 -39.19 -32.02 -16.88
N GLY A 13 -40.27 -32.10 -16.10
CA GLY A 13 -40.49 -31.19 -14.97
C GLY A 13 -39.51 -31.44 -13.81
N TYR A 14 -39.14 -32.70 -13.58
CA TYR A 14 -38.17 -33.13 -12.59
C TYR A 14 -36.75 -32.68 -12.96
N ILE A 15 -36.36 -32.82 -14.23
CA ILE A 15 -35.08 -32.31 -14.72
C ILE A 15 -35.01 -30.79 -14.52
N VAL A 16 -36.05 -30.05 -14.91
CA VAL A 16 -36.11 -28.59 -14.69
C VAL A 16 -36.05 -28.26 -13.20
N PHE A 17 -36.79 -28.97 -12.35
CA PHE A 17 -36.75 -28.79 -10.89
C PHE A 17 -35.34 -28.99 -10.32
N THR A 18 -34.66 -30.07 -10.71
CA THR A 18 -33.28 -30.35 -10.27
C THR A 18 -32.33 -29.26 -10.75
N ILE A 19 -32.42 -28.84 -12.03
CA ILE A 19 -31.57 -27.77 -12.56
C ILE A 19 -31.81 -26.46 -11.79
N THR A 20 -33.07 -26.07 -11.56
CA THR A 20 -33.41 -24.86 -10.80
C THR A 20 -32.89 -24.90 -9.37
N LEU A 21 -32.85 -26.08 -8.73
CA LEU A 21 -32.27 -26.29 -7.41
C LEU A 21 -30.75 -26.05 -7.41
N PHE A 22 -30.04 -26.61 -8.39
CA PHE A 22 -28.60 -26.38 -8.56
C PHE A 22 -28.28 -24.94 -8.97
N GLU A 23 -29.11 -24.29 -9.80
CA GLU A 23 -28.96 -22.87 -10.15
C GLU A 23 -29.19 -21.96 -8.93
N ALA A 24 -30.22 -22.24 -8.11
CA ALA A 24 -30.48 -21.49 -6.90
C ALA A 24 -29.35 -21.65 -5.86
N ALA A 25 -28.81 -22.86 -5.73
CA ALA A 25 -27.63 -23.11 -4.92
C ALA A 25 -26.43 -22.31 -5.46
N GLY A 26 -26.15 -22.38 -6.77
CA GLY A 26 -25.04 -21.64 -7.39
C GLY A 26 -25.15 -20.12 -7.26
N ILE A 27 -26.36 -19.55 -7.29
CA ILE A 27 -26.58 -18.11 -7.01
C ILE A 27 -26.20 -17.78 -5.56
N LEU A 28 -26.54 -18.64 -4.61
CA LEU A 28 -26.24 -18.42 -3.20
C LEU A 28 -24.76 -18.66 -2.89
N GLU A 29 -24.17 -19.71 -3.44
CA GLU A 29 -22.72 -19.98 -3.38
C GLU A 29 -21.95 -18.79 -3.96
N SER A 30 -22.35 -18.27 -5.12
CA SER A 30 -21.74 -17.08 -5.72
C SER A 30 -21.96 -15.81 -4.91
N ARG A 31 -23.10 -15.66 -4.22
CA ARG A 31 -23.41 -14.45 -3.46
C ARG A 31 -22.68 -14.41 -2.11
N PHE A 32 -22.56 -15.56 -1.46
CA PHE A 32 -22.00 -15.68 -0.11
C PHE A 32 -20.60 -16.32 -0.10
N ASP A 33 -20.04 -16.62 -1.27
CA ASP A 33 -18.75 -17.29 -1.47
C ASP A 33 -18.56 -18.49 -0.52
N THR A 34 -19.55 -19.38 -0.53
CA THR A 34 -19.57 -20.61 0.29
C THR A 34 -19.88 -21.81 -0.60
N THR A 35 -19.59 -23.02 -0.12
CA THR A 35 -20.00 -24.26 -0.77
C THR A 35 -21.17 -24.89 -0.03
N ILE A 36 -22.24 -25.23 -0.74
CA ILE A 36 -23.40 -25.92 -0.21
C ILE A 36 -23.16 -27.41 -0.42
N ASP A 37 -23.15 -28.19 0.66
CA ASP A 37 -22.99 -29.64 0.55
C ASP A 37 -24.10 -30.22 -0.35
N THR A 38 -23.67 -30.89 -1.42
CA THR A 38 -24.50 -31.51 -2.44
C THR A 38 -25.57 -32.43 -1.83
N VAL A 39 -25.35 -32.99 -0.64
CA VAL A 39 -26.36 -33.79 0.10
C VAL A 39 -27.64 -32.99 0.33
N TRP A 40 -27.55 -31.70 0.67
CA TRP A 40 -28.71 -30.85 0.91
C TRP A 40 -29.49 -30.51 -0.36
N ILE A 41 -28.84 -30.59 -1.53
CA ILE A 41 -29.47 -30.44 -2.84
C ILE A 41 -30.09 -31.78 -3.28
N LEU A 42 -29.39 -32.89 -3.06
CA LEU A 42 -29.79 -34.22 -3.52
C LEU A 42 -30.93 -34.82 -2.68
N CYS A 43 -30.98 -34.58 -1.38
CA CYS A 43 -32.04 -35.11 -0.51
C CYS A 43 -33.46 -34.71 -0.98
N PRO A 44 -33.78 -33.42 -1.23
CA PRO A 44 -35.07 -33.02 -1.78
C PRO A 44 -35.37 -33.62 -3.16
N VAL A 45 -34.36 -33.67 -4.04
CA VAL A 45 -34.45 -34.23 -5.39
C VAL A 45 -34.87 -35.71 -5.31
N VAL A 46 -34.20 -36.50 -4.49
CA VAL A 46 -34.51 -37.93 -4.30
C VAL A 46 -35.88 -38.13 -3.66
N VAL A 47 -36.24 -37.34 -2.64
CA VAL A 47 -37.55 -37.46 -1.96
C VAL A 47 -38.70 -37.18 -2.94
N VAL A 48 -38.62 -36.13 -3.75
CA VAL A 48 -39.66 -35.79 -4.75
C VAL A 48 -39.79 -36.91 -5.79
N PHE A 49 -38.67 -37.51 -6.21
CA PHE A 49 -38.68 -38.65 -7.13
C PHE A 49 -39.37 -39.88 -6.52
N LEU A 50 -38.99 -40.24 -5.29
CA LEU A 50 -39.55 -41.41 -4.60
C LEU A 50 -41.04 -41.24 -4.30
N LEU A 51 -41.49 -40.05 -3.87
CA LEU A 51 -42.91 -39.76 -3.66
C LEU A 51 -43.70 -39.94 -4.96
N ARG A 52 -43.17 -39.45 -6.09
CA ARG A 52 -43.85 -39.63 -7.37
C ARG A 52 -43.89 -41.09 -7.80
N LEU A 53 -42.77 -41.81 -7.67
CA LEU A 53 -42.70 -43.22 -7.98
C LEU A 53 -43.72 -44.02 -7.16
N GLY A 54 -43.83 -43.71 -5.86
CA GLY A 54 -44.85 -44.28 -4.97
C GLY A 54 -46.28 -44.04 -5.45
N THR A 55 -46.61 -42.82 -5.92
CA THR A 55 -47.95 -42.53 -6.48
C THR A 55 -48.25 -43.32 -7.76
N TRP A 56 -47.24 -43.60 -8.59
CA TRP A 56 -47.42 -44.41 -9.79
C TRP A 56 -47.60 -45.90 -9.48
N ILE A 57 -46.84 -46.42 -8.50
CA ILE A 57 -47.00 -47.79 -8.02
C ILE A 57 -48.39 -47.97 -7.40
N TYR A 58 -48.83 -47.00 -6.59
CA TYR A 58 -50.17 -46.99 -5.99
C TYR A 58 -51.28 -46.94 -7.05
N ALA A 59 -51.16 -46.06 -8.04
CA ALA A 59 -52.11 -45.94 -9.15
C ALA A 59 -52.14 -47.19 -10.06
N ALA A 60 -50.99 -47.86 -10.25
CA ALA A 60 -50.93 -49.14 -10.97
C ALA A 60 -51.56 -50.29 -10.18
N ALA A 61 -51.50 -50.23 -8.84
CA ALA A 61 -52.13 -51.21 -7.95
C ALA A 61 -53.64 -51.01 -7.78
N SER A 62 -54.17 -49.81 -8.07
CA SER A 62 -55.59 -49.46 -7.92
C SER A 62 -56.29 -49.33 -9.28
N SER A 63 -56.82 -50.45 -9.80
CA SER A 63 -57.65 -50.45 -11.02
C SER A 63 -59.11 -50.08 -10.74
N PRO A 64 -59.76 -49.26 -11.59
CA PRO A 64 -61.21 -49.34 -11.76
C PRO A 64 -61.65 -49.56 -13.23
N SER A 65 -62.78 -50.28 -13.35
CA SER A 65 -63.53 -50.68 -14.55
C SER A 65 -64.19 -49.49 -15.30
N PRO A 66 -64.53 -49.61 -16.61
CA PRO A 66 -64.73 -48.46 -17.50
C PRO A 66 -66.20 -48.03 -17.67
N LYS A 67 -66.47 -46.72 -17.80
CA LYS A 67 -67.53 -46.15 -18.68
C LYS A 67 -67.53 -44.61 -18.80
N GLN A 68 -67.84 -44.20 -20.04
CA GLN A 68 -68.50 -42.98 -20.55
C GLN A 68 -67.72 -41.65 -20.76
N LYS A 69 -67.78 -41.20 -22.03
CA LYS A 69 -67.36 -39.90 -22.59
C LYS A 69 -68.24 -38.75 -22.09
N ALA A 70 -67.66 -37.59 -21.78
CA ALA A 70 -67.71 -36.40 -22.65
C ALA A 70 -67.13 -35.12 -22.00
N THR A 71 -66.50 -34.31 -22.85
CA THR A 71 -66.39 -32.84 -22.88
C THR A 71 -65.37 -32.03 -22.04
N GLN A 72 -64.64 -31.22 -22.82
CA GLN A 72 -63.92 -29.97 -22.57
C GLN A 72 -62.42 -30.03 -22.22
N PRO A 73 -61.53 -29.42 -23.04
CA PRO A 73 -60.18 -29.11 -22.61
C PRO A 73 -60.22 -27.88 -21.70
N LYS A 74 -59.94 -28.06 -20.41
CA LYS A 74 -59.55 -26.98 -19.50
C LYS A 74 -58.01 -26.86 -19.47
N PRO A 75 -57.49 -25.65 -19.25
CA PRO A 75 -56.22 -25.21 -19.82
C PRO A 75 -55.02 -25.92 -19.18
N SER A 76 -54.05 -26.27 -20.01
CA SER A 76 -52.75 -26.78 -19.57
C SER A 76 -51.84 -25.63 -19.15
N THR A 77 -52.13 -24.96 -18.04
CA THR A 77 -51.22 -23.93 -17.54
C THR A 77 -51.38 -23.70 -16.03
N SER A 78 -50.24 -23.53 -15.37
CA SER A 78 -50.01 -22.95 -14.03
C SER A 78 -49.54 -23.89 -12.92
N TRP A 79 -50.13 -25.08 -12.72
CA TRP A 79 -49.82 -25.86 -11.51
C TRP A 79 -48.37 -26.31 -11.36
N SER A 80 -47.67 -26.65 -12.44
CA SER A 80 -46.25 -27.03 -12.37
C SER A 80 -45.32 -25.83 -12.14
N LYS A 81 -45.67 -24.64 -12.65
CA LYS A 81 -44.91 -23.40 -12.40
C LYS A 81 -45.15 -22.90 -10.97
N ALA A 82 -46.40 -22.97 -10.51
CA ALA A 82 -46.77 -22.64 -9.13
C ALA A 82 -46.16 -23.61 -8.13
N LEU A 83 -46.15 -24.91 -8.43
CA LEU A 83 -45.49 -25.93 -7.61
C LEU A 83 -43.97 -25.76 -7.59
N ASN A 84 -43.33 -25.50 -8.74
CA ASN A 84 -41.89 -25.23 -8.80
C ASN A 84 -41.52 -23.93 -8.06
N LEU A 85 -42.37 -22.90 -8.12
CA LEU A 85 -42.19 -21.67 -7.34
C LEU A 85 -42.34 -21.93 -5.84
N VAL A 86 -43.37 -22.68 -5.43
CA VAL A 86 -43.59 -23.02 -4.01
C VAL A 86 -42.47 -23.92 -3.49
N LEU A 87 -41.99 -24.90 -4.26
CA LEU A 87 -40.88 -25.75 -3.88
C LEU A 87 -39.54 -25.01 -3.91
N GLY A 88 -39.36 -24.07 -4.84
CA GLY A 88 -38.19 -23.19 -4.87
C GLY A 88 -38.16 -22.24 -3.67
N VAL A 89 -39.29 -21.65 -3.30
CA VAL A 89 -39.42 -20.82 -2.09
C VAL A 89 -39.27 -21.66 -0.82
N ALA A 90 -39.83 -22.87 -0.77
CA ALA A 90 -39.66 -23.79 0.35
C ALA A 90 -38.20 -24.27 0.48
N PHE A 91 -37.51 -24.51 -0.63
CA PHE A 91 -36.09 -24.87 -0.63
C PHE A 91 -35.21 -23.68 -0.21
N LEU A 92 -35.46 -22.48 -0.73
CA LEU A 92 -34.79 -21.24 -0.28
C LEU A 92 -35.07 -20.99 1.21
N GLY A 93 -36.27 -21.28 1.70
CA GLY A 93 -36.62 -21.20 3.12
C GLY A 93 -35.94 -22.28 3.96
N MET A 94 -35.78 -23.50 3.45
CA MET A 94 -35.11 -24.61 4.14
C MET A 94 -33.58 -24.47 4.13
N LEU A 95 -33.04 -23.84 3.09
CA LEU A 95 -31.62 -23.53 2.92
C LEU A 95 -31.23 -22.25 3.69
N GLY A 96 -32.11 -21.24 3.72
CA GLY A 96 -32.04 -20.12 4.65
C GLY A 96 -32.20 -20.59 6.10
N PHE A 97 -32.99 -21.63 6.37
CA PHE A 97 -33.01 -22.28 7.67
C PHE A 97 -31.68 -23.02 7.93
N TYR A 98 -31.12 -23.76 6.98
CA TYR A 98 -29.84 -24.47 7.13
C TYR A 98 -28.64 -23.55 7.40
N LEU A 99 -28.58 -22.39 6.74
CA LEU A 99 -27.54 -21.37 7.00
C LEU A 99 -27.73 -20.65 8.35
N VAL A 100 -28.86 -20.84 9.03
CA VAL A 100 -29.29 -20.00 10.17
C VAL A 100 -29.96 -20.82 11.30
N SER A 101 -29.82 -22.16 11.33
CA SER A 101 -30.61 -23.04 12.23
C SER A 101 -30.08 -23.18 13.66
N GLU A 102 -29.18 -22.30 14.11
CA GLU A 102 -28.72 -22.25 15.50
C GLU A 102 -29.34 -21.07 16.27
N ASP A 103 -29.47 -21.21 17.59
CA ASP A 103 -30.06 -20.21 18.48
C ASP A 103 -29.42 -18.82 18.26
N GLY A 104 -30.23 -17.78 18.01
CA GLY A 104 -29.77 -16.40 17.69
C GLY A 104 -30.14 -15.87 16.29
N THR A 105 -30.80 -16.70 15.48
CA THR A 105 -31.25 -16.49 14.08
C THR A 105 -31.85 -15.11 13.76
N GLU A 106 -32.71 -14.57 14.63
CA GLU A 106 -33.45 -13.32 14.35
C GLU A 106 -32.53 -12.11 14.41
N VAL A 107 -31.68 -12.01 15.45
CA VAL A 107 -30.67 -10.95 15.61
C VAL A 107 -29.66 -10.99 14.46
N LEU A 108 -29.26 -12.20 14.04
CA LEU A 108 -28.30 -12.36 12.97
C LEU A 108 -28.80 -11.82 11.61
N LEU A 109 -30.05 -12.12 11.26
CA LEU A 109 -30.64 -11.75 9.98
C LEU A 109 -31.17 -10.31 9.97
N GLU A 110 -31.69 -9.81 11.08
CA GLU A 110 -32.33 -8.49 11.14
C GLU A 110 -31.35 -7.37 11.51
N ASP A 111 -30.31 -7.66 12.29
CA ASP A 111 -29.39 -6.65 12.80
C ASP A 111 -27.96 -6.83 12.25
N VAL A 112 -27.34 -7.99 12.50
CA VAL A 112 -25.88 -8.18 12.31
C VAL A 112 -25.48 -8.22 10.84
N LEU A 113 -26.16 -9.04 10.02
CA LEU A 113 -25.82 -9.15 8.60
C LEU A 113 -26.02 -7.84 7.84
N PRO A 114 -27.16 -7.12 8.01
CA PRO A 114 -27.32 -5.79 7.42
C PRO A 114 -26.26 -4.78 7.85
N GLU A 115 -25.88 -4.77 9.14
CA GLU A 115 -24.84 -3.89 9.67
C GLU A 115 -23.47 -4.22 9.08
N MET A 116 -23.11 -5.50 8.97
CA MET A 116 -21.87 -5.95 8.33
C MET A 116 -21.84 -5.63 6.83
N GLU A 117 -22.96 -5.77 6.12
CA GLU A 117 -23.05 -5.40 4.70
C GLU A 117 -22.85 -3.88 4.51
N ASP A 118 -23.51 -3.05 5.33
CA ASP A 118 -23.33 -1.59 5.30
C ASP A 118 -21.90 -1.18 5.70
N ALA A 119 -21.32 -1.83 6.71
CA ALA A 119 -19.93 -1.61 7.12
C ALA A 119 -18.95 -1.96 6.00
N LEU A 120 -19.16 -3.08 5.30
CA LEU A 120 -18.32 -3.49 4.17
C LEU A 120 -18.40 -2.49 3.00
N LEU A 121 -19.54 -1.83 2.81
CA LEU A 121 -19.71 -0.77 1.80
C LEU A 121 -19.02 0.53 2.17
N ARG A 122 -18.79 0.78 3.46
CA ARG A 122 -18.10 1.97 3.97
C ARG A 122 -16.61 1.71 4.27
N ASP A 123 -16.09 0.55 3.85
CA ASP A 123 -14.77 0.03 4.21
C ASP A 123 -14.47 0.11 5.72
N ASP A 124 -15.51 -0.09 6.53
CA ASP A 124 -15.39 -0.18 7.98
C ASP A 124 -14.93 -1.58 8.39
N VAL A 125 -13.62 -1.80 8.17
CA VAL A 125 -12.93 -3.06 8.50
C VAL A 125 -13.15 -3.46 9.96
N PHE A 126 -13.22 -2.49 10.89
CA PHE A 126 -13.41 -2.76 12.32
C PHE A 126 -14.75 -3.44 12.57
N THR A 127 -15.83 -2.85 12.07
CA THR A 127 -17.19 -3.36 12.29
C THR A 127 -17.37 -4.73 11.65
N VAL A 128 -16.94 -4.90 10.39
CA VAL A 128 -17.01 -6.20 9.70
C VAL A 128 -16.21 -7.27 10.44
N TYR A 129 -14.96 -6.98 10.79
CA TYR A 129 -14.10 -7.95 11.44
C TYR A 129 -14.62 -8.35 12.82
N SER A 130 -15.10 -7.38 13.60
CA SER A 130 -15.57 -7.62 14.98
C SER A 130 -16.79 -8.53 14.98
N HIS A 131 -17.82 -8.21 14.21
CA HIS A 131 -19.02 -9.04 14.11
C HIS A 131 -18.72 -10.39 13.47
N ALA A 132 -17.97 -10.43 12.36
CA ALA A 132 -17.65 -11.70 11.72
C ALA A 132 -16.87 -12.62 12.66
N SER A 133 -15.91 -12.10 13.42
CA SER A 133 -15.13 -12.90 14.36
C SER A 133 -15.97 -13.41 15.54
N GLU A 134 -16.83 -12.56 16.10
CA GLU A 134 -17.74 -12.92 17.18
C GLU A 134 -18.69 -14.05 16.76
N TRP A 135 -19.40 -13.85 15.66
CA TRP A 135 -20.39 -14.82 15.19
C TRP A 135 -19.78 -16.08 14.61
N LEU A 136 -18.59 -16.02 14.02
CA LEU A 136 -17.84 -17.22 13.63
C LEU A 136 -17.50 -18.07 14.86
N ALA A 137 -17.06 -17.44 15.96
CA ALA A 137 -16.73 -18.14 17.19
C ALA A 137 -17.97 -18.75 17.88
N GLU A 138 -19.11 -18.06 17.84
CA GLU A 138 -20.36 -18.53 18.44
C GLU A 138 -21.04 -19.65 17.65
N THR A 139 -21.07 -19.53 16.31
CA THR A 139 -21.91 -20.40 15.45
C THR A 139 -21.10 -21.37 14.59
N GLY A 140 -19.79 -21.15 14.42
CA GLY A 140 -18.98 -21.90 13.46
C GLY A 140 -19.43 -21.77 12.00
N ASN A 141 -20.26 -20.77 11.69
CA ASN A 141 -20.90 -20.63 10.39
C ASN A 141 -19.90 -20.13 9.33
N PRO A 142 -19.71 -20.86 8.22
CA PRO A 142 -18.76 -20.49 7.16
C PRO A 142 -19.07 -19.14 6.50
N LEU A 143 -20.29 -18.61 6.63
CA LEU A 143 -20.64 -17.28 6.16
C LEU A 143 -19.71 -16.20 6.73
N PHE A 144 -19.40 -16.26 8.02
CA PHE A 144 -18.55 -15.27 8.66
C PHE A 144 -17.08 -15.42 8.27
N GLU A 145 -16.65 -16.62 7.89
CA GLU A 145 -15.34 -16.86 7.30
C GLU A 145 -15.18 -16.06 6.00
N SER A 146 -16.19 -16.07 5.13
CA SER A 146 -16.21 -15.28 3.89
C SER A 146 -16.13 -13.78 4.14
N TYR A 147 -16.85 -13.27 5.15
CA TYR A 147 -16.76 -11.84 5.52
C TYR A 147 -15.37 -11.46 6.04
N LEU A 148 -14.74 -12.33 6.82
CA LEU A 148 -13.36 -12.11 7.28
C LEU A 148 -12.38 -12.10 6.10
N ASP A 149 -12.50 -13.03 5.16
CA ASP A 149 -11.60 -13.12 4.00
C ASP A 149 -11.69 -11.88 3.10
N LYS A 150 -12.83 -11.18 3.07
CA LYS A 150 -13.01 -9.91 2.34
C LYS A 150 -12.27 -8.71 2.96
N VAL A 151 -11.99 -8.75 4.26
CA VAL A 151 -11.42 -7.60 5.01
C VAL A 151 -10.06 -7.91 5.65
N THR A 152 -9.53 -9.11 5.42
CA THR A 152 -8.27 -9.57 6.00
C THR A 152 -7.30 -10.10 4.96
N SER A 153 -6.05 -10.26 5.38
CA SER A 153 -5.00 -10.92 4.61
C SER A 153 -4.16 -11.77 5.56
N ARG A 154 -3.41 -12.73 5.02
CA ARG A 154 -2.59 -13.66 5.83
C ARG A 154 -1.12 -13.30 5.74
N GLY A 155 -0.43 -13.34 6.88
CA GLY A 155 1.03 -13.15 6.92
C GLY A 155 1.66 -13.80 8.14
N ASP A 156 2.98 -13.81 8.18
CA ASP A 156 3.74 -14.40 9.28
C ASP A 156 4.14 -13.33 10.28
N LEU A 157 4.23 -13.68 11.57
CA LEU A 157 4.68 -12.81 12.65
C LEU A 157 5.76 -13.51 13.48
N PHE A 158 6.91 -12.86 13.60
CA PHE A 158 8.07 -13.36 14.34
C PHE A 158 8.42 -12.40 15.47
N THR A 159 8.99 -12.95 16.55
CA THR A 159 9.73 -12.14 17.52
C THR A 159 11.16 -12.67 17.72
N ASN A 160 11.99 -11.98 18.48
CA ASN A 160 13.30 -12.48 18.88
C ASN A 160 13.24 -13.65 19.89
N ARG A 161 12.05 -14.03 20.36
CA ARG A 161 11.80 -15.09 21.34
C ARG A 161 10.60 -15.95 20.92
N GLU A 162 10.52 -17.18 21.38
CA GLU A 162 9.37 -18.04 21.12
C GLU A 162 8.38 -17.98 22.29
N GLY A 163 7.09 -18.21 22.02
CA GLY A 163 6.03 -18.25 23.02
C GLY A 163 5.54 -16.89 23.52
N VAL A 164 5.85 -15.79 22.81
CA VAL A 164 5.30 -14.46 23.13
C VAL A 164 3.86 -14.40 22.63
N GLU A 165 2.91 -14.12 23.52
CA GLU A 165 1.50 -13.99 23.16
C GLU A 165 1.27 -12.68 22.40
N LEU A 166 0.68 -12.78 21.21
CA LEU A 166 0.44 -11.65 20.33
C LEU A 166 -1.05 -11.27 20.32
N PHE A 167 -1.30 -9.96 20.30
CA PHE A 167 -2.64 -9.38 20.16
C PHE A 167 -2.59 -8.21 19.19
N PHE A 168 -3.73 -7.82 18.65
CA PHE A 168 -3.85 -6.54 17.96
C PHE A 168 -5.08 -5.76 18.39
N ARG A 169 -5.08 -4.46 18.09
CA ARG A 169 -6.29 -3.62 18.11
C ARG A 169 -6.27 -2.66 16.92
N PHE A 170 -7.45 -2.18 16.55
CA PHE A 170 -7.58 -1.21 15.47
C PHE A 170 -7.18 0.20 15.93
N TYR A 171 -6.65 1.00 15.00
CA TYR A 171 -6.29 2.40 15.26
C TYR A 171 -7.50 3.26 15.67
N ASN A 172 -8.67 3.03 15.06
CA ASN A 172 -9.90 3.78 15.31
C ASN A 172 -10.81 3.16 16.38
N ASP A 173 -10.36 2.10 17.05
CA ASP A 173 -11.20 1.40 18.04
C ASP A 173 -11.38 2.24 19.32
N THR A 174 -12.61 2.69 19.54
CA THR A 174 -13.01 3.44 20.75
C THR A 174 -13.21 2.53 21.97
N THR A 175 -13.41 1.24 21.77
CA THR A 175 -13.62 0.22 22.81
C THR A 175 -12.30 -0.24 23.44
N LYS A 176 -11.16 -0.04 22.75
CA LYS A 176 -9.80 -0.45 23.15
C LYS A 176 -9.67 -1.96 23.34
N THR A 177 -10.41 -2.74 22.57
CA THR A 177 -10.44 -4.20 22.64
C THR A 177 -9.18 -4.79 22.00
N TRP A 178 -8.60 -5.81 22.63
CA TRP A 178 -7.45 -6.55 22.12
C TRP A 178 -7.89 -7.90 21.57
N PHE A 179 -7.66 -8.14 20.28
CA PHE A 179 -7.95 -9.39 19.59
C PHE A 179 -6.72 -10.31 19.64
N PRO A 180 -6.86 -11.57 20.10
CA PRO A 180 -5.73 -12.50 20.17
C PRO A 180 -5.29 -12.95 18.78
N LEU A 181 -3.97 -13.02 18.57
CA LEU A 181 -3.36 -13.62 17.38
C LEU A 181 -2.76 -14.99 17.70
N GLY A 182 -2.32 -15.22 18.93
CA GLY A 182 -1.63 -16.44 19.38
C GLY A 182 -0.12 -16.25 19.54
N PRO A 183 0.62 -17.28 19.97
CA PRO A 183 2.04 -17.18 20.31
C PRO A 183 2.97 -17.05 19.09
N SER A 184 4.10 -16.34 19.23
CA SER A 184 5.15 -16.28 18.21
C SER A 184 6.09 -17.50 18.22
N PRO A 185 6.63 -17.94 17.07
CA PRO A 185 6.30 -17.50 15.72
C PRO A 185 4.90 -17.96 15.31
N ASN A 186 4.17 -17.09 14.61
CA ASN A 186 2.81 -17.36 14.16
C ASN A 186 2.75 -17.24 12.65
N LEU A 187 2.50 -18.35 11.95
CA LEU A 187 2.53 -18.42 10.50
C LEU A 187 1.11 -18.33 9.91
N GLY A 188 0.94 -17.57 8.83
CA GLY A 188 -0.34 -17.44 8.15
C GLY A 188 -1.46 -16.80 8.99
N VAL A 189 -1.09 -15.93 9.93
CA VAL A 189 -2.02 -15.22 10.81
C VAL A 189 -2.94 -14.32 10.00
N ARG A 190 -4.24 -14.34 10.31
CA ARG A 190 -5.25 -13.50 9.67
C ARG A 190 -5.20 -12.09 10.28
N LEU A 191 -4.85 -11.10 9.47
CA LEU A 191 -4.71 -9.70 9.86
C LEU A 191 -5.71 -8.82 9.09
N PRO A 192 -6.53 -8.00 9.77
CA PRO A 192 -7.40 -7.04 9.09
C PRO A 192 -6.58 -6.02 8.32
N TYR A 193 -6.95 -5.73 7.07
CA TYR A 193 -6.24 -4.79 6.19
C TYR A 193 -6.51 -3.33 6.57
N SER A 194 -6.05 -2.96 7.76
CA SER A 194 -6.17 -1.63 8.37
C SER A 194 -4.90 -1.34 9.17
N TYR A 195 -4.71 -0.09 9.59
CA TYR A 195 -3.63 0.24 10.53
C TYR A 195 -3.93 -0.36 11.91
N LEU A 196 -2.99 -1.13 12.46
CA LEU A 196 -3.15 -1.90 13.70
C LEU A 196 -2.09 -1.51 14.72
N GLN A 197 -2.44 -1.58 16.00
CA GLN A 197 -1.45 -1.70 17.06
C GLN A 197 -1.31 -3.17 17.42
N ILE A 198 -0.09 -3.69 17.38
CA ILE A 198 0.25 -5.02 17.86
C ILE A 198 0.75 -4.92 19.30
N LYS A 199 0.30 -5.83 20.16
CA LYS A 199 0.75 -6.01 21.53
C LYS A 199 1.44 -7.36 21.69
N PHE A 200 2.53 -7.36 22.44
CA PHE A 200 3.38 -8.50 22.75
C PHE A 200 3.35 -8.70 24.26
N VAL A 201 2.97 -9.90 24.73
CA VAL A 201 2.87 -10.22 26.15
C VAL A 201 3.80 -11.38 26.49
N GLU A 202 4.70 -11.18 27.45
CA GLU A 202 5.62 -12.20 27.94
C GLU A 202 5.72 -12.15 29.48
N GLY A 203 4.97 -13.01 30.16
CA GLY A 203 4.86 -12.97 31.63
C GLY A 203 4.13 -11.70 32.10
N GLU A 204 4.81 -10.85 32.86
CA GLU A 204 4.28 -9.55 33.31
C GLU A 204 4.66 -8.38 32.38
N GLU A 205 5.46 -8.63 31.34
CA GLU A 205 5.92 -7.60 30.42
C GLU A 205 4.98 -7.45 29.22
N GLU A 206 4.64 -6.21 28.90
CA GLU A 206 3.85 -5.86 27.72
C GLU A 206 4.56 -4.80 26.87
N TYR A 207 4.58 -5.01 25.56
CA TYR A 207 5.11 -4.05 24.58
C TYR A 207 4.10 -3.82 23.46
N THR A 208 4.14 -2.65 22.82
CA THR A 208 3.27 -2.37 21.67
C THR A 208 4.01 -1.67 20.54
N THR A 209 3.52 -1.85 19.31
CA THR A 209 3.95 -1.09 18.13
C THR A 209 2.79 -0.89 17.16
N TRP A 210 2.87 0.15 16.35
CA TRP A 210 1.91 0.40 15.27
C TRP A 210 2.47 -0.12 13.94
N THR A 211 1.64 -0.78 13.14
CA THR A 211 2.02 -1.27 11.80
C THR A 211 0.79 -1.45 10.92
N HIS A 212 1.02 -1.52 9.61
CA HIS A 212 0.02 -1.92 8.62
C HIS A 212 0.36 -3.33 8.12
N PRO A 213 -0.61 -4.23 7.89
CA PRO A 213 -0.36 -5.58 7.37
C PRO A 213 0.48 -5.61 6.09
N TYR A 214 0.35 -4.58 5.23
CA TYR A 214 1.24 -4.37 4.07
C TYR A 214 2.74 -4.52 4.43
N TYR A 215 3.20 -3.86 5.50
CA TYR A 215 4.59 -3.93 5.95
C TYR A 215 4.98 -5.32 6.45
N ILE A 216 4.04 -6.07 7.03
CA ILE A 216 4.25 -7.44 7.47
C ILE A 216 4.45 -8.35 6.24
N PHE A 217 3.66 -8.17 5.19
CA PHE A 217 3.70 -9.01 3.99
C PHE A 217 4.93 -8.76 3.11
N GLU A 218 5.48 -7.54 3.12
CA GLU A 218 6.75 -7.24 2.43
C GLU A 218 8.00 -7.71 3.20
N GLY A 219 7.86 -8.20 4.43
CA GLY A 219 8.97 -8.76 5.21
C GLY A 219 9.37 -7.99 6.47
N SER A 220 8.70 -6.89 6.82
CA SER A 220 8.87 -6.20 8.12
C SER A 220 8.07 -6.91 9.23
N ASN A 221 8.28 -8.21 9.35
CA ASN A 221 7.45 -9.12 10.15
C ASN A 221 8.14 -9.69 11.40
N LYS A 222 9.36 -9.25 11.71
CA LYS A 222 10.12 -9.68 12.90
C LYS A 222 10.30 -8.55 13.89
N PHE A 223 9.72 -8.70 15.07
CA PHE A 223 9.76 -7.71 16.16
C PHE A 223 10.78 -8.12 17.23
N ILE A 224 11.65 -7.20 17.63
CA ILE A 224 12.72 -7.46 18.59
C ILE A 224 12.35 -6.81 19.92
N LEU A 225 11.87 -7.63 20.86
CA LEU A 225 11.48 -7.18 22.19
C LEU A 225 12.71 -6.87 23.05
N PRO A 226 12.64 -5.85 23.94
CA PRO A 226 13.70 -5.56 24.91
C PRO A 226 14.10 -6.78 25.76
N PRO A 227 15.31 -6.77 26.36
CA PRO A 227 15.69 -7.78 27.35
C PRO A 227 14.70 -7.82 28.53
N LYS A 228 14.52 -8.99 29.13
CA LYS A 228 13.64 -9.15 30.30
C LYS A 228 14.12 -8.29 31.46
N GLY A 229 13.18 -7.68 32.17
CA GLY A 229 13.41 -6.75 33.27
C GLY A 229 13.73 -5.33 32.81
N THR A 230 13.60 -5.00 31.52
CA THR A 230 13.78 -3.63 31.03
C THR A 230 12.73 -2.72 31.68
N GLN A 231 13.20 -1.70 32.40
CA GLN A 231 12.34 -0.65 32.94
C GLN A 231 12.42 0.58 32.04
N ALA A 232 11.27 1.19 31.73
CA ALA A 232 11.24 2.44 30.99
C ALA A 232 11.89 3.55 31.81
N SER A 233 12.73 4.37 31.17
CA SER A 233 13.51 5.41 31.83
C SER A 233 12.72 6.67 32.25
N GLY A 234 11.39 6.62 32.22
CA GLY A 234 10.51 7.74 32.55
C GLY A 234 10.11 8.59 31.32
N ASP A 235 9.60 9.80 31.57
CA ASP A 235 8.93 10.60 30.55
C ASP A 235 9.89 11.25 29.54
N GLU A 236 11.18 11.42 29.85
CA GLU A 236 12.16 12.07 28.97
C GLU A 236 12.59 11.21 27.76
N MET A 237 12.40 9.89 27.87
CA MET A 237 12.83 8.91 26.88
C MET A 237 11.64 8.11 26.39
N LEU A 238 11.56 7.87 25.08
CA LEU A 238 10.54 7.03 24.46
C LEU A 238 11.10 5.63 24.20
N LEU A 239 10.50 4.61 24.80
CA LEU A 239 10.81 3.21 24.53
C LEU A 239 10.28 2.77 23.16
N LYS A 240 11.14 2.18 22.34
CA LYS A 240 10.81 1.56 21.05
C LYS A 240 11.32 0.13 21.03
N ILE A 241 10.46 -0.79 20.60
CA ILE A 241 10.91 -2.15 20.27
C ILE A 241 11.79 -2.09 19.01
N GLY A 242 12.71 -3.04 18.89
CA GLY A 242 13.48 -3.21 17.67
C GLY A 242 12.65 -3.97 16.62
N ALA A 243 13.15 -4.05 15.40
CA ALA A 243 12.53 -4.84 14.35
C ALA A 243 13.56 -5.25 13.29
N LYS A 244 13.18 -6.21 12.45
CA LYS A 244 13.72 -6.34 11.09
C LYS A 244 12.83 -5.52 10.17
N SER A 245 13.29 -4.37 9.69
CA SER A 245 12.51 -3.52 8.78
C SER A 245 13.38 -2.94 7.67
N ARG A 246 12.75 -2.57 6.56
CA ARG A 246 13.38 -1.70 5.57
C ARG A 246 13.39 -0.25 6.03
N LEU A 247 14.17 0.57 5.35
CA LEU A 247 14.05 2.03 5.43
C LEU A 247 12.88 2.50 4.59
N SER A 248 12.36 3.69 4.88
CA SER A 248 11.31 4.33 4.07
C SER A 248 11.76 5.68 3.51
N PHE A 249 13.08 5.89 3.48
CA PHE A 249 13.66 7.04 2.82
C PHE A 249 13.65 6.82 1.31
N PRO A 250 13.28 7.84 0.53
CA PRO A 250 13.34 7.77 -0.92
C PRO A 250 14.76 7.43 -1.39
N GLY A 251 14.88 6.40 -2.22
CA GLY A 251 16.17 5.93 -2.72
C GLY A 251 16.91 4.98 -1.78
N LEU A 252 16.38 4.68 -0.59
CA LEU A 252 16.86 3.65 0.35
C LEU A 252 15.79 2.60 0.69
N ASP A 253 14.55 2.89 0.35
CA ASP A 253 13.33 2.11 0.52
C ASP A 253 13.29 0.78 -0.24
N HIS A 254 14.17 0.63 -1.23
CA HIS A 254 14.44 -0.61 -1.95
C HIS A 254 15.49 -1.53 -1.28
N LEU A 255 16.21 -1.05 -0.26
CA LEU A 255 17.25 -1.84 0.40
C LEU A 255 16.64 -2.96 1.24
N ASP A 256 17.43 -4.01 1.45
CA ASP A 256 17.02 -5.16 2.26
C ASP A 256 16.63 -4.76 3.68
N HIS A 257 15.74 -5.57 4.26
CA HIS A 257 15.31 -5.40 5.63
C HIS A 257 16.45 -5.73 6.61
N VAL A 258 16.69 -4.82 7.56
CA VAL A 258 17.78 -4.91 8.54
C VAL A 258 17.24 -4.98 9.96
N GLU A 259 17.88 -5.82 10.79
CA GLU A 259 17.59 -5.87 12.23
C GLU A 259 18.26 -4.71 12.97
N TYR A 260 17.48 -3.92 13.71
CA TYR A 260 17.96 -2.93 14.66
C TYR A 260 17.50 -3.25 16.09
N SER A 261 18.33 -2.84 17.05
CA SER A 261 18.13 -3.12 18.47
C SER A 261 16.92 -2.38 19.03
N PRO A 262 16.16 -2.94 20.00
CA PRO A 262 15.26 -2.16 20.85
C PRO A 262 16.03 -1.05 21.56
N PHE A 263 15.42 0.12 21.68
CA PHE A 263 16.10 1.32 22.11
C PHE A 263 15.14 2.28 22.81
N GLU A 264 15.71 3.16 23.61
CA GLU A 264 15.02 4.37 24.05
C GLU A 264 15.56 5.56 23.28
N ILE A 265 14.71 6.48 22.84
CA ILE A 265 15.10 7.71 22.14
C ILE A 265 14.67 8.94 22.94
N ALA A 266 15.55 9.93 23.04
CA ALA A 266 15.23 11.18 23.73
C ALA A 266 14.03 11.85 23.08
N ARG A 267 13.05 12.28 23.89
CA ARG A 267 11.84 12.96 23.40
C ARG A 267 12.13 14.33 22.81
N MET A 268 13.20 14.98 23.26
CA MET A 268 13.62 16.31 22.84
C MET A 268 15.04 16.26 22.25
N GLU A 269 15.37 17.28 21.48
CA GLU A 269 16.74 17.55 21.01
C GLU A 269 17.61 17.96 22.20
N VAL A 270 18.92 17.74 22.10
CA VAL A 270 19.87 18.17 23.13
C VAL A 270 19.93 19.69 23.15
N THR A 271 19.78 20.28 24.33
CA THR A 271 19.82 21.74 24.52
C THR A 271 21.23 22.28 24.62
N ASN A 272 21.36 23.60 24.38
CA ASN A 272 22.59 24.33 24.67
C ASN A 272 23.01 24.23 26.15
N GLU A 273 22.07 24.21 27.09
CA GLU A 273 22.35 24.04 28.52
C GLU A 273 23.00 22.69 28.82
N GLU A 274 22.42 21.60 28.33
CA GLU A 274 22.96 20.25 28.54
C GLU A 274 24.34 20.07 27.90
N PHE A 275 24.53 20.58 26.67
CA PHE A 275 25.83 20.54 26.03
C PHE A 275 26.86 21.42 26.75
N PHE A 276 26.43 22.52 27.37
CA PHE A 276 27.32 23.38 28.15
C PHE A 276 27.84 22.66 29.40
N GLU A 277 27.06 21.74 29.99
CA GLU A 277 27.54 20.88 31.07
C GLU A 277 28.68 19.96 30.62
N PHE A 278 28.55 19.36 29.43
CA PHE A 278 29.63 18.57 28.82
C PHE A 278 30.90 19.41 28.63
N VAL A 279 30.78 20.65 28.13
CA VAL A 279 31.94 21.54 27.97
C VAL A 279 32.57 21.86 29.33
N ARG A 280 31.75 22.18 30.34
CA ARG A 280 32.20 22.50 31.71
C ARG A 280 32.95 21.33 32.36
N ASP A 281 32.50 20.11 32.11
CA ASP A 281 33.07 18.88 32.66
C ASP A 281 34.35 18.43 31.91
N GLY A 282 34.89 19.28 31.04
CA GLY A 282 36.11 19.02 30.29
C GLY A 282 35.88 18.21 29.02
N GLY A 283 34.71 18.34 28.39
CA GLY A 283 34.30 17.59 27.20
C GLY A 283 35.34 17.50 26.09
N TYR A 284 36.03 18.61 25.80
CA TYR A 284 37.08 18.67 24.77
C TYR A 284 38.48 18.30 25.26
N LEU A 285 38.64 18.01 26.56
CA LEU A 285 39.92 17.63 27.18
C LEU A 285 39.96 16.13 27.54
N ASN A 286 38.81 15.50 27.73
CA ASN A 286 38.71 14.11 28.13
C ASN A 286 38.66 13.18 26.90
N GLU A 287 39.80 12.59 26.53
CA GLU A 287 39.92 11.72 25.35
C GLU A 287 39.03 10.46 25.39
N ASP A 288 38.64 9.98 26.57
CA ASP A 288 37.83 8.76 26.73
C ASP A 288 36.45 8.91 26.07
N TRP A 289 35.88 10.12 26.10
CA TRP A 289 34.59 10.39 25.44
C TRP A 289 34.71 10.47 23.92
N TRP A 290 35.93 10.60 23.38
CA TRP A 290 36.17 10.69 21.94
C TRP A 290 36.57 9.36 21.32
N LEU A 291 36.63 8.25 22.07
CA LEU A 291 37.08 6.96 21.54
C LEU A 291 36.29 6.52 20.30
N GLY A 292 34.96 6.65 20.31
CA GLY A 292 34.12 6.34 19.15
C GLY A 292 34.40 7.25 17.95
N ALA A 293 34.57 8.55 18.18
CA ALA A 293 34.96 9.52 17.16
C ALA A 293 36.38 9.27 16.61
N ASN A 294 37.30 8.80 17.46
CA ASN A 294 38.69 8.52 17.12
C ASN A 294 38.86 7.21 16.35
N GLN A 295 37.91 6.28 16.44
CA GLN A 295 37.90 5.01 15.73
C GLN A 295 37.22 5.07 14.35
N ASP A 296 36.79 6.25 13.91
CA ASP A 296 36.27 6.44 12.55
C ASP A 296 37.36 6.10 11.51
N PRO A 297 37.16 5.09 10.65
CA PRO A 297 38.17 4.66 9.69
C PRO A 297 38.48 5.71 8.61
N ASN A 298 37.59 6.70 8.41
CA ASN A 298 37.79 7.77 7.43
C ASN A 298 38.38 9.04 8.04
N LYS A 299 38.67 9.01 9.36
CA LYS A 299 39.32 10.13 10.04
C LYS A 299 40.75 10.24 9.55
N THR A 300 41.07 11.40 8.96
CA THR A 300 42.39 11.69 8.38
C THR A 300 43.30 12.49 9.31
N MET A 301 42.79 12.95 10.46
CA MET A 301 43.49 13.83 11.39
C MET A 301 43.66 13.20 12.77
N SER A 302 44.66 13.60 13.54
CA SER A 302 44.81 13.20 14.94
C SER A 302 43.71 13.79 15.84
N HIS A 303 43.56 13.26 17.06
CA HIS A 303 42.63 13.82 18.06
C HIS A 303 42.92 15.30 18.34
N VAL A 304 44.19 15.66 18.56
CA VAL A 304 44.61 17.04 18.84
C VAL A 304 44.29 17.98 17.68
N GLU A 305 44.58 17.58 16.44
CA GLU A 305 44.28 18.39 15.24
C GLU A 305 42.78 18.60 15.05
N MET A 306 41.97 17.57 15.32
CA MET A 306 40.52 17.63 15.22
C MET A 306 39.94 18.62 16.25
N ILE A 307 40.33 18.51 17.52
CA ILE A 307 39.91 19.44 18.58
C ILE A 307 40.39 20.87 18.29
N ALA A 308 41.57 21.03 17.69
CA ALA A 308 42.09 22.35 17.32
C ALA A 308 41.21 23.07 16.28
N GLN A 309 40.43 22.34 15.46
CA GLN A 309 39.47 22.91 14.51
C GLN A 309 38.09 23.21 15.12
N MET A 310 37.79 22.68 16.31
CA MET A 310 36.49 22.85 16.98
C MET A 310 36.45 24.14 17.79
N LYS A 311 36.56 25.26 17.07
CA LYS A 311 36.56 26.60 17.64
C LYS A 311 35.20 27.26 17.55
N ASP A 312 34.86 27.99 18.60
CA ASP A 312 33.72 28.90 18.64
C ASP A 312 34.04 30.20 17.89
N ALA A 313 33.09 31.13 17.83
CA ALA A 313 33.25 32.39 17.10
C ALA A 313 34.39 33.29 17.63
N THR A 314 34.89 33.03 18.84
CA THR A 314 35.96 33.78 19.51
C THR A 314 37.32 33.07 19.47
N GLY A 315 37.38 31.84 18.93
CA GLY A 315 38.59 31.01 18.91
C GLY A 315 38.78 30.13 20.15
N SER A 316 37.83 30.14 21.10
CA SER A 316 37.82 29.20 22.23
C SER A 316 37.30 27.85 21.74
N THR A 317 37.58 26.76 22.48
CA THR A 317 37.02 25.45 22.10
C THR A 317 35.54 25.39 22.51
N GLY A 318 34.67 24.96 21.60
CA GLY A 318 33.21 24.93 21.80
C GLY A 318 32.46 25.00 20.47
N PRO A 319 31.13 24.79 20.46
CA PRO A 319 30.29 24.86 19.26
C PRO A 319 30.50 26.13 18.41
N ALA A 320 30.38 26.02 17.09
CA ALA A 320 30.81 27.06 16.15
C ALA A 320 30.09 28.41 16.32
N ASN A 321 28.83 28.39 16.78
CA ASN A 321 28.02 29.60 17.00
C ASN A 321 28.05 30.10 18.45
N TRP A 322 28.90 29.55 19.31
CA TRP A 322 29.08 30.00 20.68
C TRP A 322 30.15 31.10 20.77
N GLU A 323 30.20 31.77 21.92
CA GLU A 323 31.21 32.78 22.22
C GLU A 323 31.82 32.53 23.60
N TYR A 324 33.15 32.60 23.68
CA TYR A 324 33.92 32.39 24.91
C TYR A 324 33.58 31.08 25.65
N GLY A 325 33.31 30.01 24.89
CA GLY A 325 32.93 28.70 25.39
C GLY A 325 31.53 28.65 26.02
N ARG A 326 30.66 29.60 25.72
CA ARG A 326 29.31 29.71 26.29
C ARG A 326 28.23 29.78 25.21
N PRO A 327 27.04 29.23 25.48
CA PRO A 327 25.91 29.34 24.57
C PRO A 327 25.45 30.80 24.41
N PRO A 328 24.82 31.16 23.28
CA PRO A 328 24.21 32.46 23.10
C PRO A 328 23.22 32.77 24.22
N ARG A 329 23.31 33.99 24.77
CA ARG A 329 22.49 34.41 25.93
C ARG A 329 20.99 34.32 25.60
N GLY A 330 20.22 33.66 26.47
CA GLY A 330 18.77 33.50 26.29
C GLY A 330 18.37 32.38 25.34
N GLN A 331 19.34 31.57 24.88
CA GLN A 331 19.12 30.40 24.03
C GLN A 331 19.51 29.09 24.74
N GLU A 332 19.51 29.09 26.08
CA GLU A 332 19.90 27.93 26.88
C GLU A 332 19.01 26.71 26.58
N GLN A 333 17.72 26.95 26.30
CA GLN A 333 16.72 25.93 25.95
C GLN A 333 16.55 25.70 24.44
N PHE A 334 17.35 26.37 23.59
CA PHE A 334 17.39 26.05 22.16
C PHE A 334 18.21 24.77 21.98
N PRO A 335 17.98 24.00 20.91
CA PRO A 335 18.85 22.89 20.60
C PRO A 335 20.28 23.37 20.40
N VAL A 336 21.25 22.55 20.80
CA VAL A 336 22.65 22.81 20.51
C VAL A 336 22.89 22.68 19.01
N THR A 337 23.60 23.65 18.44
CA THR A 337 23.95 23.68 17.02
C THR A 337 25.41 24.02 16.81
N GLY A 338 25.86 24.06 15.55
CA GLY A 338 27.26 24.38 15.25
C GLY A 338 28.21 23.28 15.72
N VAL A 339 27.69 22.05 15.83
CA VAL A 339 28.41 20.87 16.28
C VAL A 339 28.62 19.92 15.12
N SER A 340 29.83 19.37 15.06
CA SER A 340 30.22 18.31 14.13
C SER A 340 29.67 16.97 14.56
N TRP A 341 29.70 15.98 13.67
CA TRP A 341 29.36 14.60 14.02
C TRP A 341 30.27 14.07 15.13
N TYR A 342 31.56 14.42 15.13
CA TYR A 342 32.50 14.01 16.17
C TYR A 342 32.17 14.60 17.54
N GLU A 343 31.78 15.88 17.60
CA GLU A 343 31.30 16.51 18.84
C GLU A 343 30.00 15.85 19.34
N ALA A 344 29.08 15.54 18.42
CA ALA A 344 27.84 14.85 18.75
C ALA A 344 28.09 13.43 19.30
N GLN A 345 29.00 12.69 18.68
CA GLN A 345 29.41 11.36 19.13
C GLN A 345 30.11 11.41 20.49
N ALA A 346 30.93 12.43 20.76
CA ALA A 346 31.59 12.60 22.06
C ALA A 346 30.58 12.95 23.16
N TYR A 347 29.62 13.83 22.88
CA TYR A 347 28.54 14.14 23.79
C TYR A 347 27.67 12.91 24.09
N ALA A 348 27.36 12.10 23.08
CA ALA A 348 26.64 10.84 23.28
C ALA A 348 27.40 9.92 24.25
N SER A 349 28.71 9.77 24.09
CA SER A 349 29.57 9.00 25.00
C SER A 349 29.62 9.57 26.41
N TYR A 350 29.67 10.90 26.58
CA TYR A 350 29.57 11.57 27.88
C TYR A 350 28.28 11.20 28.63
N LYS A 351 27.16 11.11 27.91
CA LYS A 351 25.86 10.69 28.49
C LYS A 351 25.71 9.18 28.65
N GLY A 352 26.70 8.38 28.24
CA GLY A 352 26.59 6.91 28.22
C GLY A 352 25.54 6.40 27.22
N MET A 353 25.35 7.14 26.13
CA MET A 353 24.33 6.93 25.09
C MET A 353 24.99 6.86 23.70
N SER A 354 24.20 6.78 22.64
CA SER A 354 24.67 6.83 21.25
C SER A 354 23.84 7.79 20.40
N LEU A 355 24.37 8.17 19.24
CA LEU A 355 23.54 8.73 18.16
C LEU A 355 22.60 7.62 17.64
N PRO A 356 21.39 7.96 17.18
CA PRO A 356 20.50 7.00 16.54
C PRO A 356 21.14 6.44 15.27
N THR A 357 20.89 5.18 14.95
CA THR A 357 21.07 4.72 13.57
C THR A 357 19.98 5.30 12.68
N VAL A 358 20.20 5.34 11.36
CA VAL A 358 19.19 5.75 10.36
C VAL A 358 17.91 4.92 10.52
N HIS A 359 18.04 3.61 10.81
CA HIS A 359 16.91 2.71 11.04
C HIS A 359 16.12 3.06 12.32
N GLN A 360 16.83 3.34 13.42
CA GLN A 360 16.20 3.76 14.68
C GLN A 360 15.49 5.10 14.52
N TRP A 361 16.15 6.07 13.88
CA TRP A 361 15.58 7.38 13.62
C TRP A 361 14.33 7.27 12.73
N ALA A 362 14.39 6.56 11.61
CA ALA A 362 13.25 6.37 10.71
C ALA A 362 12.05 5.69 11.39
N SER A 363 12.30 4.66 12.20
CA SER A 363 11.28 3.95 12.99
C SER A 363 10.57 4.87 14.01
N ALA A 364 11.27 5.88 14.50
CA ALA A 364 10.74 6.85 15.45
C ALA A 364 10.11 8.08 14.77
N ALA A 365 10.60 8.47 13.59
CA ALA A 365 10.24 9.72 12.90
C ALA A 365 8.82 9.74 12.33
N SER A 366 8.26 8.58 11.95
CA SER A 366 6.93 8.48 11.30
C SER A 366 6.85 9.19 9.95
N LEU A 367 7.83 8.94 9.06
CA LEU A 367 7.95 9.58 7.72
C LEU A 367 6.62 9.55 6.92
N GLY A 368 5.94 8.41 6.88
CA GLY A 368 4.65 8.27 6.18
C GLY A 368 3.51 9.12 6.74
N SER A 369 3.67 9.68 7.95
CA SER A 369 2.70 10.58 8.61
C SER A 369 3.18 12.03 8.67
N ALA A 370 4.25 12.40 7.94
CA ALA A 370 4.84 13.73 7.92
C ALA A 370 3.80 14.86 7.78
N SER A 371 2.84 14.70 6.86
CA SER A 371 1.75 15.67 6.62
C SER A 371 0.93 16.06 7.87
N ARG A 372 0.94 15.25 8.94
CA ARG A 372 0.18 15.50 10.18
C ARG A 372 0.86 16.48 11.14
N PHE A 373 2.19 16.61 11.08
CA PHE A 373 2.97 17.38 12.07
C PHE A 373 3.99 18.34 11.44
N VAL A 374 4.60 17.99 10.30
CA VAL A 374 5.59 18.82 9.60
C VAL A 374 5.09 20.25 9.27
N PRO A 375 3.82 20.49 8.86
CA PRO A 375 3.33 21.85 8.63
C PRO A 375 3.38 22.78 9.86
N LYS A 376 3.46 22.21 11.07
CA LYS A 376 3.56 22.94 12.35
C LYS A 376 4.99 23.04 12.86
N SER A 377 5.92 22.32 12.24
CA SER A 377 7.33 22.27 12.59
C SER A 377 8.09 23.53 12.19
N ASN A 378 9.30 23.68 12.73
CA ASN A 378 10.07 24.92 12.66
C ASN A 378 10.83 25.17 11.34
N PHE A 379 10.26 24.84 10.18
CA PHE A 379 10.92 25.01 8.87
C PHE A 379 10.80 26.42 8.27
N SER A 380 11.72 26.75 7.35
CA SER A 380 11.77 28.01 6.59
C SER A 380 11.62 29.26 7.49
N LYS A 381 12.27 29.26 8.65
CA LYS A 381 12.27 30.35 9.64
C LYS A 381 13.62 31.05 9.69
N ASN A 382 13.65 32.20 10.37
CA ASN A 382 14.87 32.98 10.57
C ASN A 382 15.64 32.59 11.83
N GLN A 383 15.07 31.73 12.69
CA GLN A 383 15.68 31.29 13.95
C GLN A 383 15.09 29.97 14.43
N MET A 384 15.86 29.28 15.28
CA MET A 384 15.41 28.13 16.07
C MET A 384 14.39 28.53 17.14
N GLN A 385 13.76 27.52 17.74
CA GLN A 385 12.88 27.66 18.89
C GLN A 385 13.39 26.84 20.08
N ASN A 386 12.83 27.09 21.26
CA ASN A 386 13.06 26.24 22.43
C ASN A 386 12.65 24.80 22.09
N VAL A 387 13.42 23.83 22.59
CA VAL A 387 13.04 22.41 22.47
C VAL A 387 11.74 22.14 23.23
N GLY A 388 10.99 21.15 22.77
CA GLY A 388 9.78 20.68 23.44
C GLY A 388 8.49 21.40 23.01
N ASP A 389 8.40 21.94 21.79
CA ASP A 389 7.14 22.53 21.33
C ASP A 389 6.06 21.45 21.13
N SER A 390 5.03 21.49 21.98
CA SER A 390 3.90 20.55 21.91
C SER A 390 3.16 20.53 20.56
N LEU A 391 3.28 21.57 19.74
CA LEU A 391 2.67 21.62 18.40
C LEU A 391 3.41 20.79 17.36
N THR A 392 4.68 20.45 17.60
CA THR A 392 5.55 19.71 16.68
C THR A 392 5.59 18.21 16.97
N ILE A 393 4.85 17.75 17.99
CA ILE A 393 4.83 16.35 18.41
C ILE A 393 4.44 15.44 17.23
N ASN A 394 5.32 14.48 16.93
CA ASN A 394 5.02 13.45 15.95
C ASN A 394 4.10 12.35 16.54
N PRO A 395 3.54 11.44 15.71
CA PRO A 395 2.65 10.37 16.19
C PRO A 395 3.23 9.42 17.26
N GLN A 396 4.56 9.39 17.43
CA GLN A 396 5.24 8.58 18.44
C GLN A 396 5.48 9.34 19.76
N GLY A 397 5.22 10.65 19.80
CA GLY A 397 5.42 11.47 20.98
C GLY A 397 6.81 12.11 21.08
N LEU A 398 7.50 12.28 19.96
CA LEU A 398 8.77 13.01 19.88
C LEU A 398 8.53 14.46 19.48
N PHE A 399 9.18 15.37 20.20
CA PHE A 399 9.14 16.81 19.94
C PHE A 399 10.24 17.18 18.96
N ASP A 400 9.93 18.09 18.05
CA ASP A 400 10.90 18.78 17.19
C ASP A 400 11.75 17.87 16.30
N ILE A 401 11.37 16.60 16.12
CA ILE A 401 12.05 15.66 15.22
C ILE A 401 12.07 16.15 13.75
N ALA A 402 11.25 17.16 13.44
CA ALA A 402 11.18 17.81 12.17
C ALA A 402 11.46 19.32 12.33
N GLY A 403 12.47 19.81 11.61
CA GLY A 403 12.63 21.21 11.24
C GLY A 403 13.24 22.16 12.25
N ASN A 404 13.52 21.79 13.50
CA ASN A 404 14.27 22.69 14.39
C ASN A 404 15.78 22.59 14.06
N VAL A 405 16.36 21.40 14.25
CA VAL A 405 17.70 21.07 13.77
C VAL A 405 17.73 19.73 13.04
N ARG A 406 18.68 19.58 12.11
CA ARG A 406 19.01 18.27 11.53
C ARG A 406 19.75 17.46 12.58
N GLU A 407 19.37 16.19 12.74
CA GLU A 407 19.91 15.33 13.77
C GLU A 407 20.99 14.41 13.19
N TRP A 408 22.20 14.50 13.74
CA TRP A 408 23.28 13.57 13.37
C TRP A 408 22.91 12.12 13.72
N ALA A 409 23.08 11.23 12.74
CA ALA A 409 22.94 9.79 12.94
C ALA A 409 24.31 9.09 12.98
N HIS A 410 24.34 7.88 13.54
CA HIS A 410 25.56 7.09 13.68
C HIS A 410 26.17 6.70 12.32
N ASN A 411 25.33 6.34 11.36
CA ASN A 411 25.75 5.71 10.11
C ASN A 411 26.66 6.62 9.27
N GLN A 412 27.69 6.01 8.69
CA GLN A 412 28.46 6.63 7.63
C GLN A 412 27.61 6.74 6.35
N ALA A 413 27.81 7.80 5.59
CA ALA A 413 27.31 7.97 4.23
C ALA A 413 28.44 7.82 3.19
N GLY A 414 28.17 8.16 1.92
CA GLY A 414 29.18 8.10 0.86
C GLY A 414 30.37 9.03 1.14
N GLY A 415 31.59 8.62 0.74
CA GLY A 415 32.77 9.50 0.76
C GLY A 415 33.32 9.91 2.14
N GLY A 416 32.86 9.28 3.23
CA GLY A 416 33.27 9.64 4.61
C GLY A 416 32.32 10.62 5.29
N ASP A 417 31.27 11.05 4.59
CA ASP A 417 30.19 11.86 5.15
C ASP A 417 29.37 11.07 6.17
N ARG A 418 28.51 11.77 6.89
CA ARG A 418 27.64 11.22 7.93
C ARG A 418 26.20 11.52 7.62
N ALA A 419 25.33 10.56 7.94
CA ALA A 419 23.90 10.73 7.83
C ALA A 419 23.41 11.83 8.78
N VAL A 420 22.56 12.73 8.29
CA VAL A 420 21.93 13.79 9.08
C VAL A 420 20.48 13.94 8.63
N LEU A 421 19.53 13.92 9.55
CA LEU A 421 18.12 13.65 9.24
C LEU A 421 17.18 14.72 9.81
N GLY A 422 15.94 14.78 9.32
CA GLY A 422 14.85 15.59 9.92
C GLY A 422 14.73 17.04 9.43
N GLY A 423 15.75 17.57 8.74
CA GLY A 423 15.77 18.96 8.27
C GLY A 423 15.88 19.99 9.41
N CYS A 424 16.23 21.24 9.11
CA CYS A 424 16.35 22.31 10.10
C CYS A 424 15.56 23.56 9.71
N PHE A 425 15.64 24.58 10.58
CA PHE A 425 14.87 25.81 10.41
C PHE A 425 15.21 26.61 9.15
N LEU A 426 16.36 26.34 8.54
CA LEU A 426 16.81 26.93 7.27
C LEU A 426 16.31 26.16 6.05
N ASP A 427 15.84 24.93 6.24
CA ASP A 427 15.37 24.08 5.15
C ASP A 427 13.89 24.32 4.88
N ASP A 428 13.48 23.91 3.69
CA ASP A 428 12.07 23.77 3.36
C ASP A 428 11.49 22.51 4.02
N ASP A 429 10.21 22.58 4.35
CA ASP A 429 9.48 21.55 5.11
C ASP A 429 9.37 20.19 4.42
N TYR A 430 9.52 20.08 3.09
CA TYR A 430 9.59 18.78 2.42
C TYR A 430 10.86 17.99 2.78
N SER A 431 11.93 18.68 3.23
CA SER A 431 13.23 18.08 3.53
C SER A 431 13.19 17.04 4.67
N PHE A 432 12.13 17.02 5.48
CA PHE A 432 11.98 16.07 6.58
C PHE A 432 12.06 14.60 6.10
N ASN A 433 11.47 14.29 4.94
CA ASN A 433 11.43 12.95 4.39
C ASN A 433 12.65 12.60 3.53
N ASP A 434 13.52 13.56 3.26
CA ASP A 434 14.73 13.34 2.47
C ASP A 434 15.86 12.76 3.33
N TYR A 435 16.67 11.93 2.69
CA TYR A 435 17.92 11.45 3.28
C TYR A 435 19.07 12.43 2.95
N TYR A 436 19.59 13.12 3.97
CA TYR A 436 20.76 13.97 3.82
C TYR A 436 22.02 13.33 4.38
N ASN A 437 23.15 13.74 3.81
CA ASN A 437 24.47 13.52 4.37
C ASN A 437 25.28 14.82 4.33
N GLN A 438 26.25 14.92 5.22
CA GLN A 438 27.17 16.05 5.34
C GLN A 438 28.55 15.54 5.78
N PRO A 439 29.63 16.27 5.45
CA PRO A 439 30.96 15.97 5.99
C PRO A 439 30.93 15.87 7.52
N ALA A 440 31.65 14.90 8.09
CA ALA A 440 31.64 14.68 9.54
C ALA A 440 32.09 15.92 10.36
N MET A 441 32.94 16.77 9.78
CA MET A 441 33.40 18.04 10.36
C MET A 441 32.47 19.24 10.07
N ASN A 442 31.34 19.05 9.38
CA ASN A 442 30.41 20.14 9.09
C ASN A 442 29.76 20.63 10.39
N ARG A 443 29.94 21.93 10.68
CA ARG A 443 29.44 22.59 11.90
C ARG A 443 28.42 23.67 11.55
N SER A 444 27.53 23.38 10.60
CA SER A 444 26.42 24.27 10.25
C SER A 444 25.55 24.57 11.48
N ILE A 445 25.01 25.78 11.54
CA ILE A 445 24.02 26.17 12.56
C ILE A 445 22.69 25.42 12.44
N GLY A 446 22.52 24.60 11.41
CA GLY A 446 21.36 23.71 11.24
C GLY A 446 21.58 22.29 11.76
N ASN A 447 22.79 21.90 12.18
CA ASN A 447 23.08 20.54 12.65
C ASN A 447 23.09 20.48 14.18
N GLY A 448 22.36 19.53 14.76
CA GLY A 448 22.26 19.29 16.19
C GLY A 448 22.19 17.79 16.53
N ILE A 449 21.62 17.47 17.69
CA ILE A 449 21.78 16.16 18.33
C ILE A 449 20.46 15.68 18.93
N ARG A 450 20.14 14.41 18.69
CA ARG A 450 19.22 13.60 19.50
C ARG A 450 19.93 12.31 19.88
N LEU A 451 19.68 11.83 21.10
CA LEU A 451 20.35 10.63 21.62
C LEU A 451 19.41 9.43 21.72
N VAL A 452 20.01 8.24 21.63
CA VAL A 452 19.35 6.97 21.94
C VAL A 452 20.15 6.18 22.98
N ARG A 453 19.45 5.33 23.72
CA ARG A 453 20.03 4.28 24.56
C ARG A 453 19.65 2.93 23.96
N ASN A 454 20.64 2.19 23.49
CA ASN A 454 20.43 0.82 23.00
C ASN A 454 20.20 -0.11 24.18
N LEU A 455 19.12 -0.90 24.14
CA LEU A 455 18.72 -1.80 25.21
C LEU A 455 19.28 -3.20 25.01
N ASP A 456 19.61 -3.55 23.78
CA ASP A 456 20.27 -4.80 23.44
C ASP A 456 21.47 -4.55 22.52
N SER A 457 22.42 -5.48 22.50
CA SER A 457 23.64 -5.39 21.69
C SER A 457 24.07 -6.76 21.19
N GLY A 458 24.79 -6.79 20.07
CA GLY A 458 25.32 -8.04 19.53
C GLY A 458 25.47 -8.01 18.00
N PRO A 459 26.04 -9.08 17.43
CA PRO A 459 26.37 -9.13 16.01
C PRO A 459 25.14 -9.03 15.09
N ARG A 460 23.94 -9.36 15.58
CA ARG A 460 22.69 -9.25 14.81
C ARG A 460 22.33 -7.83 14.38
N TYR A 461 22.72 -6.81 15.15
CA TYR A 461 22.39 -5.41 14.87
C TYR A 461 23.47 -4.70 14.05
N LYS A 462 24.56 -5.40 13.70
CA LYS A 462 25.70 -4.82 12.98
C LYS A 462 25.26 -4.12 11.69
N ALA A 463 24.39 -4.77 10.92
CA ALA A 463 23.88 -4.22 9.66
C ALA A 463 23.16 -2.87 9.84
N SER A 464 22.51 -2.62 10.98
CA SER A 464 21.86 -1.33 11.24
C SER A 464 22.84 -0.18 11.48
N MET A 465 24.10 -0.50 11.79
CA MET A 465 25.20 0.43 12.04
C MET A 465 26.09 0.64 10.80
N ASP A 466 25.96 -0.24 9.80
CA ASP A 466 26.75 -0.17 8.56
C ASP A 466 26.44 1.11 7.76
N PRO A 467 27.31 1.51 6.81
CA PRO A 467 27.08 2.70 6.00
C PRO A 467 25.75 2.66 5.24
N VAL A 468 25.05 3.79 5.21
CA VAL A 468 23.78 3.99 4.49
C VAL A 468 23.92 5.25 3.64
N PHE A 469 23.57 5.21 2.36
CA PHE A 469 23.59 6.39 1.50
C PHE A 469 22.72 6.21 0.27
N VAL A 470 22.05 7.29 -0.13
CA VAL A 470 21.34 7.35 -1.41
C VAL A 470 22.38 7.47 -2.51
N ALA A 471 22.27 6.64 -3.55
CA ALA A 471 23.06 6.85 -4.75
C ALA A 471 22.68 8.19 -5.38
N GLN A 472 23.64 9.10 -5.55
CA GLN A 472 23.37 10.41 -6.13
C GLN A 472 22.94 10.25 -7.59
N ARG A 473 21.68 10.57 -7.88
CA ARG A 473 21.17 10.76 -9.24
C ARG A 473 20.45 12.09 -9.34
N ASP A 474 21.12 13.06 -9.94
CA ASP A 474 20.46 14.28 -10.39
C ASP A 474 20.03 14.08 -11.85
N PHE A 475 18.74 13.77 -12.05
CA PHE A 475 18.15 13.52 -13.36
C PHE A 475 18.32 14.70 -14.33
N ARG A 476 18.46 15.93 -13.83
CA ARG A 476 18.67 17.13 -14.66
C ARG A 476 20.05 17.16 -15.30
N SER A 477 21.00 16.44 -14.70
CA SER A 477 22.40 16.37 -15.15
C SER A 477 22.73 15.10 -15.94
N LEU A 478 21.84 14.10 -15.93
CA LEU A 478 22.09 12.82 -16.60
C LEU A 478 22.14 12.99 -18.13
N PRO A 479 23.03 12.27 -18.83
CA PRO A 479 23.17 12.39 -20.27
C PRO A 479 21.94 11.84 -21.00
N GLY A 480 21.40 12.62 -21.95
CA GLY A 480 20.42 12.13 -22.90
C GLY A 480 21.03 11.19 -23.96
N ILE A 481 20.17 10.61 -24.79
CA ILE A 481 20.55 9.77 -25.94
C ILE A 481 20.10 10.41 -27.26
N SER A 482 20.76 10.03 -28.37
CA SER A 482 20.33 10.43 -29.72
C SER A 482 19.03 9.76 -30.12
N GLU A 483 18.36 10.34 -31.12
CA GLU A 483 17.09 9.82 -31.62
C GLU A 483 17.23 8.43 -32.24
N ASP A 484 18.31 8.17 -32.98
CA ASP A 484 18.58 6.84 -33.55
C ASP A 484 18.68 5.75 -32.47
N VAL A 485 19.29 6.06 -31.32
CA VAL A 485 19.41 5.12 -30.20
C VAL A 485 18.06 4.94 -29.51
N PHE A 486 17.29 6.02 -29.34
CA PHE A 486 15.96 5.93 -28.77
C PHE A 486 15.04 5.04 -29.61
N GLU A 487 15.03 5.22 -30.94
CA GLU A 487 14.20 4.41 -31.84
C GLU A 487 14.57 2.92 -31.78
N ILE A 488 15.85 2.58 -31.58
CA ILE A 488 16.26 1.19 -31.33
C ILE A 488 15.65 0.66 -30.03
N TYR A 489 15.67 1.44 -28.94
CA TYR A 489 15.10 1.01 -27.68
C TYR A 489 13.57 0.92 -27.75
N ARG A 490 12.92 1.91 -28.35
CA ARG A 490 11.47 1.97 -28.56
C ARG A 490 10.97 0.79 -29.41
N ALA A 491 11.69 0.42 -30.46
CA ALA A 491 11.32 -0.68 -31.35
C ALA A 491 11.19 -2.04 -30.65
N ARG A 492 11.88 -2.24 -29.51
CA ARG A 492 11.74 -3.48 -28.71
C ARG A 492 10.33 -3.68 -28.16
N PHE A 493 9.57 -2.59 -27.98
CA PHE A 493 8.18 -2.64 -27.52
C PHE A 493 7.18 -2.95 -28.63
N ASP A 494 7.61 -2.98 -29.90
CA ASP A 494 6.71 -3.29 -31.04
C ASP A 494 6.62 -4.78 -31.36
N ASP A 495 7.59 -5.56 -30.89
CA ASP A 495 7.68 -7.00 -31.08
C ASP A 495 6.81 -7.74 -30.06
N TYR A 496 5.52 -7.87 -30.39
CA TYR A 496 4.55 -8.68 -29.66
C TYR A 496 3.47 -9.22 -30.59
N ASN A 497 2.81 -10.29 -30.17
CA ASN A 497 1.68 -10.87 -30.88
C ASN A 497 0.52 -9.87 -30.98
N LYS A 498 0.21 -9.40 -32.20
CA LYS A 498 -0.87 -8.44 -32.49
C LYS A 498 -2.26 -9.08 -32.59
N THR A 499 -2.35 -10.41 -32.53
CA THR A 499 -3.63 -11.11 -32.55
C THR A 499 -4.40 -10.78 -31.29
N LEU A 500 -5.64 -10.29 -31.45
CA LEU A 500 -6.49 -9.88 -30.32
C LEU A 500 -7.40 -11.02 -29.87
N ASP A 501 -8.17 -11.61 -30.80
CA ASP A 501 -9.14 -12.72 -30.56
C ASP A 501 -9.90 -12.63 -29.23
N ALA A 502 -10.33 -11.41 -28.89
CA ALA A 502 -10.81 -11.06 -27.58
C ALA A 502 -12.08 -11.83 -27.19
N GLN A 503 -12.03 -12.56 -26.07
CA GLN A 503 -13.22 -13.12 -25.43
C GLN A 503 -13.67 -12.18 -24.32
N THR A 504 -14.91 -11.72 -24.37
CA THR A 504 -15.45 -10.78 -23.37
C THR A 504 -16.59 -11.41 -22.60
N LYS A 505 -16.54 -11.34 -21.27
CA LYS A 505 -17.62 -11.76 -20.38
C LYS A 505 -17.85 -10.73 -19.30
N ARG A 506 -19.10 -10.56 -18.88
CA ARG A 506 -19.42 -9.71 -17.74
C ARG A 506 -19.06 -10.42 -16.44
N VAL A 507 -18.47 -9.69 -15.51
CA VAL A 507 -18.13 -10.18 -14.18
C VAL A 507 -19.03 -9.48 -13.17
N PRO A 508 -19.75 -10.22 -12.31
CA PRO A 508 -20.51 -9.60 -11.25
C PRO A 508 -19.56 -8.98 -10.24
N VAL A 509 -19.84 -7.74 -9.84
CA VAL A 509 -19.14 -7.07 -8.73
C VAL A 509 -20.21 -6.65 -7.73
N ALA A 510 -20.06 -7.08 -6.49
CA ALA A 510 -21.00 -6.75 -5.44
C ALA A 510 -21.11 -5.23 -5.30
N SER A 511 -22.35 -4.74 -5.21
CA SER A 511 -22.64 -3.33 -4.95
C SER A 511 -22.11 -2.32 -5.98
N ALA A 512 -21.80 -2.79 -7.19
CA ALA A 512 -21.34 -1.92 -8.28
C ALA A 512 -22.42 -1.00 -8.88
N GLY A 513 -23.68 -1.15 -8.45
CA GLY A 513 -24.79 -0.32 -8.92
C GLY A 513 -24.96 -0.40 -10.46
N PRO A 514 -24.97 0.73 -11.18
CA PRO A 514 -25.10 0.74 -12.64
C PRO A 514 -23.81 0.42 -13.40
N VAL A 515 -22.68 0.27 -12.69
CA VAL A 515 -21.38 -0.02 -13.28
C VAL A 515 -21.37 -1.45 -13.79
N VAL A 516 -20.98 -1.60 -15.05
CA VAL A 516 -20.72 -2.88 -15.70
C VAL A 516 -19.23 -3.10 -15.73
N VAL A 517 -18.83 -4.31 -15.34
CA VAL A 517 -17.45 -4.78 -15.44
C VAL A 517 -17.39 -5.93 -16.43
N GLU A 518 -16.53 -5.78 -17.43
CA GLU A 518 -16.24 -6.81 -18.43
C GLU A 518 -14.82 -7.33 -18.23
N ARG A 519 -14.65 -8.64 -18.11
CA ARG A 519 -13.36 -9.30 -18.27
C ARG A 519 -13.16 -9.61 -19.75
N VAL A 520 -12.07 -9.09 -20.28
CA VAL A 520 -11.58 -9.30 -21.64
C VAL A 520 -10.37 -10.20 -21.55
N GLU A 521 -10.42 -11.34 -22.22
CA GLU A 521 -9.31 -12.27 -22.35
C GLU A 521 -8.74 -12.09 -23.77
N LEU A 522 -7.56 -11.46 -23.87
CA LEU A 522 -6.81 -11.32 -25.10
C LEU A 522 -5.81 -12.47 -25.19
N ALA A 523 -5.39 -12.84 -26.41
CA ALA A 523 -4.20 -13.67 -26.56
C ALA A 523 -2.99 -12.98 -25.89
N ASP A 524 -2.06 -13.73 -25.31
CA ASP A 524 -0.88 -13.13 -24.67
C ASP A 524 0.00 -12.36 -25.67
N ILE A 525 0.91 -11.51 -25.16
CA ILE A 525 1.94 -10.84 -25.96
C ILE A 525 2.92 -11.84 -26.58
N ASP A 526 3.12 -13.00 -25.95
CA ASP A 526 3.75 -14.18 -26.54
C ASP A 526 2.67 -15.11 -27.10
N GLY A 527 2.55 -15.15 -28.44
CA GLY A 527 1.55 -15.96 -29.12
C GLY A 527 1.74 -17.47 -28.98
N ASP A 528 2.94 -17.92 -28.59
CA ASP A 528 3.27 -19.34 -28.45
C ASP A 528 3.13 -19.83 -26.99
N SER A 529 2.91 -18.91 -26.03
CA SER A 529 2.77 -19.24 -24.61
C SER A 529 1.53 -20.10 -24.30
N GLY A 530 0.46 -19.92 -25.07
CA GLY A 530 -0.86 -20.46 -24.75
C GLY A 530 -1.56 -19.76 -23.57
N GLU A 531 -0.96 -18.69 -23.05
CA GLU A 531 -1.52 -17.87 -21.98
C GLU A 531 -2.44 -16.78 -22.52
N ILE A 532 -3.06 -16.03 -21.61
CA ILE A 532 -3.92 -14.89 -21.93
C ILE A 532 -3.35 -13.61 -21.32
N LEU A 533 -3.70 -12.48 -21.93
CA LEU A 533 -3.60 -11.15 -21.33
C LEU A 533 -5.00 -10.73 -20.87
N PRO A 534 -5.32 -10.82 -19.57
CA PRO A 534 -6.59 -10.34 -19.04
C PRO A 534 -6.62 -8.81 -18.99
N ALA A 535 -7.77 -8.22 -19.27
CA ALA A 535 -8.05 -6.82 -19.00
C ALA A 535 -9.48 -6.67 -18.49
N TYR A 536 -9.71 -5.73 -17.58
CA TYR A 536 -11.03 -5.42 -17.03
C TYR A 536 -11.49 -4.06 -17.53
N VAL A 537 -12.70 -3.99 -18.10
CA VAL A 537 -13.30 -2.76 -18.61
C VAL A 537 -14.47 -2.37 -17.72
N PHE A 538 -14.40 -1.19 -17.15
CA PHE A 538 -15.38 -0.60 -16.24
C PHE A 538 -16.09 0.54 -16.95
N PHE A 539 -17.42 0.52 -16.97
CA PHE A 539 -18.22 1.63 -17.50
C PHE A 539 -19.60 1.70 -16.83
N ASP A 540 -20.14 2.91 -16.69
CA ASP A 540 -21.50 3.10 -16.21
C ASP A 540 -22.50 2.93 -17.36
N SER A 541 -23.35 1.91 -17.26
CA SER A 541 -24.35 1.59 -18.29
C SER A 541 -25.46 2.62 -18.46
N THR A 542 -25.59 3.59 -17.54
CA THR A 542 -26.51 4.71 -17.65
C THR A 542 -25.97 5.84 -18.53
N GLN A 543 -24.66 5.85 -18.79
CA GLN A 543 -24.01 6.83 -19.65
C GLN A 543 -24.17 6.47 -21.13
N LYS A 544 -24.11 7.48 -21.98
CA LYS A 544 -24.31 7.32 -23.42
C LYS A 544 -22.99 7.01 -24.13
N ALA A 545 -22.90 5.85 -24.78
CA ALA A 545 -21.81 5.50 -25.69
C ALA A 545 -21.74 6.44 -26.93
N PRO A 546 -20.57 6.61 -27.57
CA PRO A 546 -19.29 5.98 -27.24
C PRO A 546 -18.66 6.54 -25.96
N TYR A 547 -18.11 5.65 -25.12
CA TYR A 547 -17.42 6.03 -23.88
C TYR A 547 -16.03 6.60 -24.18
N LYS A 548 -15.54 7.52 -23.33
CA LYS A 548 -14.17 8.04 -23.42
C LYS A 548 -13.21 7.06 -22.71
N PRO A 549 -12.30 6.38 -23.42
CA PRO A 549 -11.48 5.36 -22.79
C PRO A 549 -10.36 5.97 -21.94
N VAL A 550 -10.12 5.38 -20.78
CA VAL A 550 -8.99 5.66 -19.87
C VAL A 550 -8.24 4.35 -19.67
N ILE A 551 -7.03 4.22 -20.20
CA ILE A 551 -6.17 3.06 -19.87
C ILE A 551 -5.47 3.34 -18.53
N PHE A 552 -5.57 2.39 -17.60
CA PHE A 552 -5.10 2.52 -16.24
C PHE A 552 -3.84 1.69 -15.98
N PHE A 553 -2.93 2.23 -15.17
CA PHE A 553 -1.80 1.50 -14.61
C PHE A 553 -1.77 1.63 -13.07
N PRO A 554 -1.73 0.51 -12.32
CA PRO A 554 -1.86 0.51 -10.87
C PRO A 554 -0.61 1.01 -10.12
N GLY A 555 -0.78 1.28 -8.82
CA GLY A 555 0.35 1.40 -7.89
C GLY A 555 0.99 0.04 -7.57
N SER A 556 2.15 0.06 -6.90
CA SER A 556 2.98 -1.12 -6.65
C SER A 556 2.34 -2.19 -5.78
N GLY A 557 1.31 -1.83 -4.99
CA GLY A 557 0.52 -2.80 -4.22
C GLY A 557 -0.08 -3.93 -5.08
N ALA A 558 -0.26 -3.70 -6.39
CA ALA A 558 -0.73 -4.72 -7.34
C ALA A 558 0.20 -5.93 -7.47
N ILE A 559 1.51 -5.79 -7.21
CA ILE A 559 2.49 -6.89 -7.26
C ILE A 559 2.31 -7.88 -6.10
N HIS A 560 1.68 -7.42 -5.01
CA HIS A 560 1.47 -8.21 -3.78
C HIS A 560 0.02 -8.66 -3.60
N MET A 561 -0.86 -8.38 -4.56
CA MET A 561 -2.27 -8.71 -4.50
C MET A 561 -2.59 -9.75 -5.56
N THR A 562 -3.10 -10.91 -5.16
CA THR A 562 -3.59 -11.96 -6.07
C THR A 562 -5.11 -12.06 -6.11
N ASN A 563 -5.80 -11.41 -5.16
CA ASN A 563 -7.25 -11.41 -5.09
C ASN A 563 -7.86 -10.38 -6.06
N THR A 564 -8.27 -10.85 -7.22
CA THR A 564 -8.91 -10.04 -8.25
C THR A 564 -10.26 -9.46 -7.80
N GLU A 565 -11.02 -10.11 -6.91
CA GLU A 565 -12.32 -9.60 -6.47
C GLU A 565 -12.19 -8.32 -5.64
N ILE A 566 -11.20 -8.26 -4.76
CA ILE A 566 -10.85 -7.05 -4.00
C ILE A 566 -10.48 -5.93 -4.97
N MET A 567 -9.60 -6.22 -5.92
CA MET A 567 -9.25 -5.26 -6.98
C MET A 567 -10.51 -4.74 -7.70
N LEU A 568 -11.44 -5.61 -8.10
CA LEU A 568 -12.65 -5.19 -8.81
C LEU A 568 -13.54 -4.27 -7.95
N LYS A 569 -13.72 -4.59 -6.66
CA LYS A 569 -14.51 -3.77 -5.74
C LYS A 569 -13.88 -2.38 -5.59
N ASP A 570 -12.60 -2.32 -5.22
CA ASP A 570 -11.88 -1.07 -4.97
C ASP A 570 -11.91 -0.16 -6.20
N ARG A 571 -11.74 -0.73 -7.40
CA ARG A 571 -11.72 0.04 -8.65
C ARG A 571 -13.07 0.64 -9.05
N VAL A 572 -14.18 -0.01 -8.70
CA VAL A 572 -15.51 0.59 -8.91
C VAL A 572 -15.68 1.85 -8.07
N GLU A 573 -15.22 1.81 -6.82
CA GLU A 573 -15.29 2.96 -5.91
C GLU A 573 -14.27 4.05 -6.28
N ASP A 574 -13.02 3.68 -6.54
CA ASP A 574 -11.93 4.61 -6.89
C ASP A 574 -12.26 5.45 -8.13
N TRP A 575 -13.05 4.92 -9.06
CA TRP A 575 -13.33 5.54 -10.36
C TRP A 575 -14.79 5.97 -10.56
N ASP A 576 -15.61 5.92 -9.51
CA ASP A 576 -17.02 6.29 -9.55
C ASP A 576 -17.29 7.62 -10.29
N TYR A 577 -16.46 8.64 -10.05
CA TYR A 577 -16.54 9.95 -10.67
C TYR A 577 -16.20 9.94 -12.16
N LEU A 578 -15.28 9.08 -12.62
CA LEU A 578 -14.97 8.92 -14.05
C LEU A 578 -16.13 8.21 -14.74
N LEU A 579 -16.58 7.10 -14.16
CA LEU A 579 -17.66 6.28 -14.71
C LEU A 579 -18.94 7.10 -14.85
N ALA A 580 -19.32 7.85 -13.82
CA ALA A 580 -20.48 8.74 -13.83
C ALA A 580 -20.39 9.90 -14.85
N ASN A 581 -19.19 10.18 -15.40
CA ASN A 581 -18.95 11.21 -16.41
C ASN A 581 -18.71 10.64 -17.82
N GLY A 582 -19.12 9.39 -18.06
CA GLY A 582 -19.09 8.73 -19.38
C GLY A 582 -17.68 8.32 -19.83
N TYR A 583 -16.78 8.12 -18.88
CA TYR A 583 -15.50 7.47 -19.14
C TYR A 583 -15.64 5.96 -18.95
N ALA A 584 -14.92 5.18 -19.76
CA ALA A 584 -14.72 3.76 -19.54
C ALA A 584 -13.26 3.55 -19.12
N VAL A 585 -13.03 2.94 -17.97
CA VAL A 585 -11.67 2.68 -17.47
C VAL A 585 -11.29 1.25 -17.82
N ILE A 586 -10.13 1.08 -18.45
CA ILE A 586 -9.59 -0.21 -18.85
C ILE A 586 -8.37 -0.49 -17.98
N HIS A 587 -8.42 -1.57 -17.20
CA HIS A 587 -7.35 -2.05 -16.34
C HIS A 587 -6.75 -3.33 -16.94
N PRO A 588 -5.63 -3.26 -17.67
CA PRO A 588 -4.84 -4.45 -18.02
C PRO A 588 -4.33 -5.13 -16.76
N VAL A 589 -4.36 -6.47 -16.73
CA VAL A 589 -3.62 -7.25 -15.74
C VAL A 589 -2.20 -7.43 -16.28
N TYR A 590 -1.31 -6.55 -15.84
CA TYR A 590 0.08 -6.56 -16.24
C TYR A 590 0.82 -7.76 -15.65
N THR A 591 1.88 -8.21 -16.32
CA THR A 591 2.80 -9.23 -15.80
C THR A 591 3.24 -8.88 -14.37
N SER A 592 3.34 -9.89 -13.50
CA SER A 592 3.63 -9.78 -12.06
C SER A 592 2.52 -9.20 -11.18
N THR A 593 1.30 -8.99 -11.69
CA THR A 593 0.18 -8.43 -10.92
C THR A 593 -1.04 -9.34 -10.91
N TYR A 594 -1.81 -9.33 -9.81
CA TYR A 594 -3.10 -10.04 -9.69
C TYR A 594 -3.04 -11.50 -10.17
N GLU A 595 -3.92 -11.87 -11.11
CA GLU A 595 -3.99 -13.21 -11.70
C GLU A 595 -2.81 -13.56 -12.63
N LYS A 596 -1.89 -12.62 -12.90
CA LYS A 596 -0.67 -12.80 -13.69
C LYS A 596 0.59 -12.64 -12.83
N GLU A 597 0.55 -13.14 -11.61
CA GLU A 597 1.68 -13.11 -10.68
C GLU A 597 2.88 -13.94 -11.16
N ASP A 598 4.08 -13.53 -10.77
CA ASP A 598 5.33 -14.28 -10.98
C ASP A 598 6.33 -14.06 -9.83
N HIS A 599 7.62 -14.28 -10.08
CA HIS A 599 8.68 -14.14 -9.08
C HIS A 599 9.08 -12.69 -8.78
N LEU A 600 8.66 -11.70 -9.58
CA LEU A 600 8.95 -10.30 -9.33
C LEU A 600 8.11 -9.82 -8.13
N LYS A 601 8.78 -9.25 -7.13
CA LYS A 601 8.15 -8.79 -5.87
C LYS A 601 8.50 -7.34 -5.52
N SER A 602 9.01 -6.58 -6.49
CA SER A 602 9.39 -5.18 -6.31
C SER A 602 9.21 -4.42 -7.62
N ASP A 603 8.68 -3.21 -7.52
CA ASP A 603 8.50 -2.27 -8.63
C ASP A 603 9.73 -1.39 -8.90
N TYR A 604 10.70 -1.38 -7.96
CA TYR A 604 11.89 -0.55 -8.10
C TYR A 604 12.77 -0.99 -9.27
N PRO A 605 13.33 -0.02 -10.02
CA PRO A 605 14.23 -0.36 -11.11
C PRO A 605 15.50 -1.05 -10.64
N VAL A 606 15.91 -2.06 -11.40
CA VAL A 606 17.21 -2.73 -11.21
C VAL A 606 17.82 -2.97 -12.58
N ALA A 607 19.12 -2.72 -12.73
CA ALA A 607 19.88 -3.01 -13.96
C ALA A 607 20.13 -4.52 -14.14
N THR A 608 19.05 -5.29 -14.33
CA THR A 608 19.07 -6.72 -14.63
C THR A 608 18.29 -7.00 -15.91
N ARG A 609 18.65 -8.10 -16.58
CA ARG A 609 17.86 -8.60 -17.70
C ARG A 609 16.43 -8.90 -17.27
N ASP A 610 16.25 -9.47 -16.08
CA ASP A 610 14.95 -9.82 -15.54
C ASP A 610 14.01 -8.61 -15.47
N TYR A 611 14.41 -7.53 -14.77
CA TYR A 611 13.62 -6.30 -14.71
C TYR A 611 13.39 -5.69 -16.10
N THR A 612 14.40 -5.73 -16.97
CA THR A 612 14.27 -5.22 -18.35
C THR A 612 13.19 -5.95 -19.14
N GLU A 613 13.13 -7.28 -19.06
CA GLU A 613 12.10 -8.06 -19.74
C GLU A 613 10.70 -7.80 -19.15
N HIS A 614 10.58 -7.58 -17.83
CA HIS A 614 9.31 -7.17 -17.22
C HIS A 614 8.83 -5.80 -17.73
N VAL A 615 9.72 -4.80 -17.81
CA VAL A 615 9.36 -3.48 -18.38
C VAL A 615 8.94 -3.60 -19.84
N LEU A 616 9.63 -4.42 -20.64
CA LEU A 616 9.22 -4.70 -22.01
C LEU A 616 7.85 -5.38 -22.08
N SER A 617 7.60 -6.35 -21.19
CA SER A 617 6.30 -7.02 -21.08
C SER A 617 5.20 -5.99 -20.80
N TRP A 618 5.35 -5.17 -19.76
CA TRP A 618 4.37 -4.14 -19.40
C TRP A 618 4.10 -3.17 -20.55
N GLY A 619 5.14 -2.74 -21.27
CA GLY A 619 4.98 -1.86 -22.44
C GLY A 619 4.26 -2.55 -23.61
N ARG A 620 4.55 -3.83 -23.88
CA ARG A 620 3.87 -4.61 -24.92
C ARG A 620 2.42 -4.90 -24.57
N GLU A 621 2.14 -5.25 -23.32
CA GLU A 621 0.79 -5.46 -22.78
C GLU A 621 -0.03 -4.17 -22.87
N TYR A 622 0.56 -3.04 -22.47
CA TYR A 622 -0.03 -1.72 -22.64
C TYR A 622 -0.39 -1.45 -24.10
N LYS A 623 0.54 -1.60 -25.04
CA LYS A 623 0.29 -1.36 -26.47
C LYS A 623 -0.77 -2.31 -27.04
N LYS A 624 -0.77 -3.58 -26.61
CA LYS A 624 -1.77 -4.59 -27.01
C LYS A 624 -3.17 -4.23 -26.52
N VAL A 625 -3.31 -3.74 -25.28
CA VAL A 625 -4.62 -3.27 -24.79
C VAL A 625 -5.05 -1.99 -25.51
N VAL A 626 -4.13 -1.07 -25.84
CA VAL A 626 -4.46 0.08 -26.70
C VAL A 626 -4.94 -0.39 -28.08
N ASP A 627 -4.28 -1.39 -28.69
CA ASP A 627 -4.74 -2.00 -29.95
C ASP A 627 -6.17 -2.55 -29.82
N TYR A 628 -6.50 -3.19 -28.70
CA TYR A 628 -7.86 -3.65 -28.43
C TYR A 628 -8.85 -2.48 -28.28
N ILE A 629 -8.52 -1.45 -27.51
CA ILE A 629 -9.38 -0.26 -27.28
C ILE A 629 -9.77 0.39 -28.61
N VAL A 630 -8.83 0.54 -29.56
CA VAL A 630 -9.14 1.17 -30.85
C VAL A 630 -10.07 0.34 -31.74
N THR A 631 -10.24 -0.96 -31.47
CA THR A 631 -11.21 -1.80 -32.19
C THR A 631 -12.63 -1.71 -31.64
N ARG A 632 -12.82 -1.17 -30.42
CA ARG A 632 -14.12 -1.11 -29.76
C ARG A 632 -14.98 0.01 -30.32
N THR A 633 -16.10 -0.37 -30.94
CA THR A 633 -17.07 0.59 -31.53
C THR A 633 -17.89 1.36 -30.50
N ASP A 634 -17.92 0.89 -29.25
CA ASP A 634 -18.56 1.54 -28.12
C ASP A 634 -17.62 2.50 -27.36
N MET A 635 -16.39 2.69 -27.84
CA MET A 635 -15.41 3.63 -27.30
C MET A 635 -15.01 4.70 -28.33
N ASP A 636 -14.76 5.92 -27.86
CA ASP A 636 -14.24 7.03 -28.67
C ASP A 636 -12.71 7.00 -28.60
N ALA A 637 -12.08 6.23 -29.49
CA ALA A 637 -10.63 6.02 -29.49
C ALA A 637 -9.82 7.32 -29.63
N GLU A 638 -10.36 8.36 -30.27
CA GLU A 638 -9.72 9.68 -30.38
C GLU A 638 -9.69 10.43 -29.04
N LYS A 639 -10.34 9.90 -28.00
CA LYS A 639 -10.34 10.44 -26.64
C LYS A 639 -9.65 9.54 -25.64
N LEU A 640 -8.83 8.60 -26.11
CA LEU A 640 -8.03 7.75 -25.22
C LEU A 640 -7.15 8.60 -24.31
N SER A 641 -7.25 8.35 -23.01
CA SER A 641 -6.43 8.97 -21.98
C SER A 641 -5.75 7.93 -21.10
N TYR A 642 -4.73 8.34 -20.38
CA TYR A 642 -3.97 7.51 -19.46
C TYR A 642 -4.19 7.96 -18.02
N TYR A 643 -4.36 7.01 -17.10
CA TYR A 643 -4.37 7.27 -15.67
C TYR A 643 -3.39 6.34 -14.97
N GLY A 644 -2.33 6.91 -14.38
CA GLY A 644 -1.31 6.16 -13.64
C GLY A 644 -1.25 6.62 -12.19
N VAL A 645 -1.14 5.68 -11.26
CA VAL A 645 -1.03 5.97 -9.82
C VAL A 645 0.29 5.42 -9.30
N SER A 646 1.09 6.24 -8.61
CA SER A 646 2.35 5.83 -7.97
C SER A 646 3.28 5.14 -8.98
N TRP A 647 3.50 3.83 -8.85
CA TRP A 647 4.20 3.01 -9.84
C TRP A 647 3.69 3.20 -11.28
N GLY A 648 2.38 3.29 -11.50
CA GLY A 648 1.82 3.65 -12.80
C GLY A 648 2.21 5.05 -13.26
N GLY A 649 2.25 6.01 -12.35
CA GLY A 649 2.79 7.35 -12.64
C GLY A 649 4.26 7.32 -13.06
N TYR A 650 5.08 6.51 -12.38
CA TYR A 650 6.48 6.25 -12.77
C TYR A 650 6.58 5.55 -14.14
N MET A 651 5.78 4.51 -14.39
CA MET A 651 5.79 3.77 -15.66
C MET A 651 5.30 4.61 -16.83
N ALA A 652 4.48 5.63 -16.59
CA ALA A 652 4.05 6.59 -17.61
C ALA A 652 5.23 7.26 -18.33
N ASN A 653 6.38 7.43 -17.64
CA ASN A 653 7.62 7.94 -18.23
C ASN A 653 8.04 7.16 -19.48
N ILE A 654 7.77 5.84 -19.52
CA ILE A 654 8.06 4.95 -20.64
C ILE A 654 6.82 4.75 -21.52
N LEU A 655 5.68 4.40 -20.91
CA LEU A 655 4.48 3.98 -21.64
C LEU A 655 3.93 5.07 -22.57
N LEU A 656 3.95 6.33 -22.13
CA LEU A 656 3.49 7.47 -22.93
C LEU A 656 4.48 7.89 -24.02
N ALA A 657 5.73 7.44 -23.94
CA ALA A 657 6.76 7.74 -24.94
C ALA A 657 6.85 6.68 -26.05
N ILE A 658 6.32 5.47 -25.82
CA ILE A 658 6.35 4.36 -26.79
C ILE A 658 5.07 4.25 -27.65
N ASP A 659 4.04 5.04 -27.35
CA ASP A 659 2.75 5.05 -28.06
C ASP A 659 2.10 6.44 -28.03
N ASP A 660 1.74 6.98 -29.20
CA ASP A 660 1.26 8.35 -29.39
C ASP A 660 -0.28 8.47 -29.43
N ARG A 661 -1.00 7.37 -29.22
CA ARG A 661 -2.47 7.33 -29.27
C ARG A 661 -3.15 7.95 -28.06
N VAL A 662 -2.45 8.07 -26.93
CA VAL A 662 -2.96 8.74 -25.72
C VAL A 662 -3.01 10.25 -25.94
N ARG A 663 -4.18 10.85 -25.75
CA ARG A 663 -4.44 12.29 -25.96
C ARG A 663 -4.35 13.15 -24.72
N ALA A 664 -4.38 12.56 -23.53
CA ALA A 664 -4.15 13.24 -22.25
C ALA A 664 -3.77 12.21 -21.18
N ALA A 665 -2.94 12.59 -20.22
CA ALA A 665 -2.55 11.74 -19.11
C ALA A 665 -2.75 12.46 -17.76
N VAL A 666 -3.21 11.68 -16.77
CA VAL A 666 -3.29 12.07 -15.36
C VAL A 666 -2.37 11.16 -14.57
N LEU A 667 -1.38 11.74 -13.90
CA LEU A 667 -0.37 11.03 -13.12
C LEU A 667 -0.54 11.41 -11.65
N ASN A 668 -1.04 10.48 -10.85
CA ASN A 668 -1.28 10.68 -9.43
C ASN A 668 -0.11 10.11 -8.62
N VAL A 669 0.47 10.93 -7.74
CA VAL A 669 1.65 10.65 -6.91
C VAL A 669 2.82 10.04 -7.68
N ALA A 670 3.19 10.69 -8.80
CA ALA A 670 4.21 10.22 -9.73
C ALA A 670 5.58 10.88 -9.53
N GLY A 671 6.65 10.20 -9.92
CA GLY A 671 8.02 10.73 -9.93
C GLY A 671 9.00 9.82 -10.67
N LEU A 672 10.29 10.11 -10.54
CA LEU A 672 11.40 9.27 -11.02
C LEU A 672 12.03 8.49 -9.86
N CYS A 673 12.38 7.22 -10.12
CA CYS A 673 13.08 6.35 -9.17
C CYS A 673 14.60 6.56 -9.23
N PHE A 674 15.26 6.62 -8.07
CA PHE A 674 16.72 6.82 -7.97
C PHE A 674 17.53 5.58 -8.35
N GLN A 675 16.92 4.40 -8.47
CA GLN A 675 17.64 3.18 -8.83
C GLN A 675 17.83 3.13 -10.36
N PRO A 676 19.04 2.85 -10.85
CA PRO A 676 19.28 2.74 -12.28
C PRO A 676 18.68 1.45 -12.84
N SER A 677 18.23 1.51 -14.08
CA SER A 677 17.91 0.32 -14.89
C SER A 677 18.84 0.21 -16.09
N GLU A 678 18.67 -0.83 -16.89
CA GLU A 678 19.31 -0.89 -18.20
C GLU A 678 18.89 0.33 -19.06
N PRO A 679 19.81 0.95 -19.83
CA PRO A 679 19.52 2.16 -20.61
C PRO A 679 18.31 2.03 -21.54
N SER A 680 18.03 0.82 -22.03
CA SER A 680 16.88 0.55 -22.92
C SER A 680 15.51 0.58 -22.24
N VAL A 681 15.45 0.72 -20.92
CA VAL A 681 14.20 0.80 -20.14
C VAL A 681 14.29 1.85 -19.04
N GLU A 682 15.20 2.81 -19.19
CA GLU A 682 15.49 3.82 -18.18
C GLU A 682 14.57 5.03 -18.32
N SER A 683 13.69 5.23 -17.33
CA SER A 683 12.56 6.17 -17.37
C SER A 683 12.93 7.61 -17.79
N TYR A 684 14.02 8.19 -17.24
CA TYR A 684 14.40 9.58 -17.57
C TYR A 684 14.79 9.76 -19.04
N ILE A 685 15.20 8.69 -19.73
CA ILE A 685 15.53 8.72 -21.16
C ILE A 685 14.26 8.87 -22.01
N TYR A 686 13.15 8.29 -21.56
CA TYR A 686 11.87 8.28 -22.26
C TYR A 686 11.04 9.54 -21.96
N THR A 687 11.14 10.08 -20.74
CA THR A 687 10.35 11.22 -20.25
C THR A 687 10.31 12.42 -21.22
N PRO A 688 11.42 12.84 -21.86
CA PRO A 688 11.42 13.95 -22.81
C PRO A 688 10.67 13.72 -24.12
N ARG A 689 10.25 12.49 -24.42
CA ARG A 689 9.47 12.14 -25.62
C ARG A 689 7.97 12.10 -25.39
N ILE A 690 7.53 12.24 -24.14
CA ILE A 690 6.11 12.39 -23.82
C ILE A 690 5.66 13.75 -24.34
N SER A 691 4.73 13.74 -25.29
CA SER A 691 4.25 14.94 -25.96
C SER A 691 2.76 15.23 -25.71
N CYS A 692 2.00 14.24 -25.24
CA CYS A 692 0.60 14.44 -24.88
C CYS A 692 0.47 15.37 -23.65
N PRO A 693 -0.68 16.05 -23.47
CA PRO A 693 -0.96 16.82 -22.27
C PRO A 693 -0.87 15.99 -20.97
N VAL A 694 -0.11 16.45 -19.98
CA VAL A 694 0.10 15.74 -18.69
C VAL A 694 -0.28 16.62 -17.50
N ILE A 695 -1.06 16.08 -16.58
CA ILE A 695 -1.20 16.64 -15.22
C ILE A 695 -0.55 15.69 -14.21
N MET A 696 0.29 16.25 -13.34
CA MET A 696 0.85 15.59 -12.16
C MET A 696 0.14 16.11 -10.91
N LEU A 697 -0.39 15.19 -10.11
CA LEU A 697 -1.07 15.46 -8.85
C LEU A 697 -0.30 14.77 -7.73
N ASN A 698 0.39 15.52 -6.88
CA ASN A 698 1.36 14.97 -5.95
C ASN A 698 1.17 15.50 -4.53
N GLY A 699 1.68 14.75 -3.55
CA GLY A 699 1.86 15.24 -2.20
C GLY A 699 3.25 15.84 -2.00
N LYS A 700 3.31 16.91 -1.22
CA LYS A 700 4.53 17.63 -0.84
C LYS A 700 5.45 16.78 0.03
N TYR A 701 4.87 15.97 0.91
CA TYR A 701 5.57 15.13 1.88
C TYR A 701 5.61 13.67 1.41
N ASP A 702 5.65 13.45 0.11
CA ASP A 702 5.74 12.13 -0.48
C ASP A 702 7.11 11.49 -0.16
N VAL A 703 7.07 10.30 0.46
CA VAL A 703 8.26 9.56 0.91
C VAL A 703 8.86 8.69 -0.20
N PHE A 704 8.15 8.43 -1.29
CA PHE A 704 8.61 7.59 -2.38
C PHE A 704 9.13 8.44 -3.53
N PHE A 705 8.43 9.53 -3.84
CA PHE A 705 8.81 10.49 -4.85
C PHE A 705 8.96 11.89 -4.22
N PRO A 706 10.14 12.26 -3.71
CA PRO A 706 10.34 13.58 -3.11
C PRO A 706 10.13 14.70 -4.10
N LEU A 707 9.61 15.83 -3.60
CA LEU A 707 9.26 16.97 -4.42
C LEU A 707 10.42 17.46 -5.29
N GLU A 708 11.57 17.77 -4.68
CA GLU A 708 12.67 18.45 -5.40
C GLU A 708 13.57 17.53 -6.22
N THR A 709 13.72 16.27 -5.78
CA THR A 709 14.70 15.33 -6.33
C THR A 709 14.06 14.24 -7.20
N SER A 710 12.72 14.14 -7.22
CA SER A 710 11.99 13.16 -8.04
C SER A 710 10.84 13.79 -8.83
N GLN A 711 9.90 14.47 -8.17
CA GLN A 711 8.70 15.02 -8.83
C GLN A 711 9.03 16.19 -9.77
N ASN A 712 9.74 17.20 -9.28
CA ASN A 712 10.14 18.38 -10.06
C ASN A 712 11.03 17.99 -11.26
N PRO A 713 12.07 17.14 -11.11
CA PRO A 713 12.86 16.69 -12.26
C PRO A 713 12.01 15.97 -13.32
N MET A 714 11.05 15.11 -12.91
CA MET A 714 10.14 14.46 -13.85
C MET A 714 9.35 15.49 -14.64
N PHE A 715 8.69 16.43 -13.96
CA PHE A 715 7.86 17.46 -14.58
C PHE A 715 8.64 18.37 -15.54
N GLU A 716 9.87 18.74 -15.15
CA GLU A 716 10.78 19.53 -15.97
C GLU A 716 11.23 18.79 -17.22
N LEU A 717 11.50 17.47 -17.11
CA LEU A 717 11.95 16.63 -18.22
C LEU A 717 10.85 16.31 -19.24
N LEU A 718 9.57 16.44 -18.89
CA LEU A 718 8.46 16.18 -19.83
C LEU A 718 8.61 17.00 -21.12
N GLY A 719 8.58 16.31 -22.27
CA GLY A 719 8.52 16.91 -23.61
C GLY A 719 7.20 17.62 -23.93
N THR A 720 6.20 17.47 -23.05
CA THR A 720 4.90 18.11 -23.16
C THR A 720 5.05 19.63 -23.14
N PRO A 721 4.39 20.37 -24.06
CA PRO A 721 4.42 21.83 -24.06
C PRO A 721 3.95 22.43 -22.72
N ASP A 722 4.59 23.51 -22.25
CA ASP A 722 4.29 24.13 -20.93
C ASP A 722 2.81 24.50 -20.73
N LYS A 723 2.11 24.90 -21.80
CA LYS A 723 0.67 25.21 -21.76
C LYS A 723 -0.23 23.97 -21.54
N ASP A 724 0.32 22.80 -21.81
CA ASP A 724 -0.32 21.49 -21.81
C ASP A 724 0.29 20.57 -20.73
N LYS A 725 1.09 21.10 -19.79
CA LYS A 725 1.48 20.38 -18.58
C LYS A 725 1.19 21.17 -17.31
N LYS A 726 0.84 20.47 -16.22
CA LYS A 726 0.63 21.10 -14.91
C LYS A 726 1.04 20.17 -13.75
N HIS A 727 1.65 20.73 -12.72
CA HIS A 727 2.04 20.03 -11.50
C HIS A 727 1.34 20.68 -10.30
N TYR A 728 0.45 19.94 -9.64
CA TYR A 728 -0.19 20.36 -8.40
C TYR A 728 0.39 19.59 -7.22
N VAL A 729 0.83 20.33 -6.22
CA VAL A 729 1.46 19.78 -5.01
C VAL A 729 0.60 20.15 -3.81
N TYR A 730 0.10 19.14 -3.11
CA TYR A 730 -0.78 19.27 -1.94
C TYR A 730 0.01 19.04 -0.65
N PRO A 731 -0.38 19.63 0.50
CA PRO A 731 0.26 19.38 1.80
C PRO A 731 -0.12 18.00 2.38
N SER A 732 0.11 16.94 1.61
CA SER A 732 -0.18 15.54 1.89
C SER A 732 1.06 14.67 1.72
N GLY A 733 0.98 13.40 2.14
CA GLY A 733 2.03 12.39 1.94
C GLY A 733 1.95 11.77 0.55
N HIS A 734 2.17 10.46 0.43
CA HIS A 734 1.99 9.73 -0.84
C HIS A 734 0.50 9.50 -1.20
N TYR A 735 -0.28 10.59 -1.23
CA TYR A 735 -1.68 10.61 -1.67
C TYR A 735 -2.10 12.06 -2.01
N VAL A 736 -3.23 12.20 -2.70
CA VAL A 736 -3.88 13.50 -3.00
C VAL A 736 -5.29 13.49 -2.38
N PRO A 737 -5.76 14.58 -1.74
CA PRO A 737 -7.13 14.66 -1.24
C PRO A 737 -8.16 14.33 -2.34
N ARG A 738 -9.14 13.47 -2.05
CA ARG A 738 -10.05 12.90 -3.05
C ARG A 738 -10.85 13.97 -3.81
N ASP A 739 -11.33 15.00 -3.12
CA ASP A 739 -12.03 16.14 -3.72
C ASP A 739 -11.16 16.86 -4.76
N ARG A 740 -9.89 17.07 -4.44
CA ARG A 740 -8.89 17.69 -5.34
C ARG A 740 -8.51 16.79 -6.50
N LEU A 741 -8.35 15.50 -6.26
CA LEU A 741 -8.12 14.51 -7.31
C LEU A 741 -9.26 14.56 -8.34
N ILE A 742 -10.52 14.50 -7.89
CA ILE A 742 -11.70 14.51 -8.77
C ILE A 742 -11.77 15.80 -9.57
N GLU A 743 -11.63 16.95 -8.89
CA GLU A 743 -11.70 18.28 -9.51
C GLU A 743 -10.67 18.41 -10.64
N GLU A 744 -9.40 18.13 -10.35
CA GLU A 744 -8.32 18.33 -11.31
C GLU A 744 -8.27 17.25 -12.39
N HIS A 745 -8.59 15.99 -12.07
CA HIS A 745 -8.64 14.90 -13.05
C HIS A 745 -9.74 15.17 -14.09
N LEU A 746 -10.99 15.41 -13.65
CA LEU A 746 -12.07 15.70 -14.59
C LEU A 746 -11.82 17.01 -15.35
N GLY A 747 -11.34 18.05 -14.67
CA GLY A 747 -11.01 19.33 -15.29
C GLY A 747 -9.97 19.18 -16.40
N TRP A 748 -8.93 18.38 -16.18
CA TRP A 748 -7.88 18.11 -17.16
C TRP A 748 -8.40 17.37 -18.39
N LEU A 749 -9.11 16.25 -18.18
CA LEU A 749 -9.68 15.48 -19.28
C LEU A 749 -10.70 16.28 -20.08
N GLN A 750 -11.54 17.08 -19.41
CA GLN A 750 -12.49 17.97 -20.09
C GLN A 750 -11.80 19.08 -20.89
N LYS A 751 -10.62 19.55 -20.48
CA LYS A 751 -9.87 20.56 -21.24
C LYS A 751 -9.28 19.97 -22.52
N HIS A 752 -8.68 18.78 -22.43
CA HIS A 752 -7.84 18.22 -23.49
C HIS A 752 -8.53 17.19 -24.40
N LEU A 753 -9.65 16.61 -23.98
CA LEU A 753 -10.42 15.65 -24.77
C LEU A 753 -11.70 16.25 -25.38
N LYS A 754 -11.82 17.59 -25.43
CA LYS A 754 -12.92 18.27 -26.12
C LYS A 754 -12.74 18.16 -27.64
N ASN A 755 -13.87 18.02 -28.32
CA ASN A 755 -13.96 17.98 -29.79
C ASN A 755 -13.31 19.20 -30.46
#